data_AF-A0A7V6LMA1-F1
#
_entry.id   AF-A0A7V6LMA1-F1
#
_cell.length_a   1.000
_cell.length_b   1.000
_cell.length_c   1.000
_cell.angle_alpha   90.00
_cell.angle_beta   90.00
_cell.angle_gamma   90.00
#
_symmetry.space_group_name_H-M   'P 1'
#
loop_
_entity.id
_entity.type
_entity.pdbx_description
1 polymer ?
#
loop_
_entity_poly.entity_id
_entity_poly.type
_entity_poly.pdbx_seq_one_letter_code
_entity_poly.pdbx_strand_id
1 'polypeptide(L)'
;MNKKIIWLFTVIVILTLAGCRNKIEYIDDEHVFGEWIDEVKKTCHSDGILGHYHCSHCDKYFDEFFNELPSIEDKTTGHNLVFNREIPATGWSLGSKAYYECSRCGNIYADENGTIEIDKTDLTIPLKVVSIQEIIECPDYQAVVILRAVVVGATSNSDGGYTYYILKDLESNDTLCLRSCREGDIPNQEATSCIKGYSYAPNMVFPLGSIVEIPVSYQINRGKGGETNKGFLIWRGDDYEDAIGYGYMLEWKNKYIVDYTDDYAVNHDEVTVNISSQTDLANFLVKKGGFQNYTVCFEGTEENPLRFVTGVVKEEAKGDINREYLYFYYGDTTSLDDIRINGTFPVFSNFGNTFNMISPLSCILAGQTQFEQPDFSKPYEFVGKIYATCVGGNSTFYHFVVLSEDDIINEGNNGSHEVIGSKIAKNTFFKYMEEFAATLGIDVHGDITTAVGTTNIITTSDLCRIGIKGVHTELLQDIWNDLTYTGQIIDSNGVARKTTVKNVVLNGDDCKKYITPYYTIVGSKGGSLNYENEYRSFIRNLIMVVEGPDNTYIVGAVANQSEDASTRTYPSMKALFDLLVAKYYGQDTTEIEKNIISMACAGVIIPKENCEPDGYDWFSPNSKYVNYTKNAEQTITTASCWKTFTACTALSYISEEDLQKLIYVGSTELNSIASTPTFYGDEWITFEAALHFMMLPSSNVAPNVIARAVGEMMLRQFLEDRGV
;
A
#
# COMPACT_ATOMS: atom_id res chain seq x y z
N MET A 1 32.67 -35.94 78.33
CA MET A 1 33.77 -34.97 78.50
C MET A 1 34.98 -35.69 79.07
N ASN A 2 36.03 -35.87 78.26
CA ASN A 2 37.14 -36.76 78.54
C ASN A 2 38.06 -36.17 79.63
N LYS A 3 38.55 -36.97 80.59
CA LYS A 3 39.39 -36.48 81.71
C LYS A 3 40.67 -35.75 81.24
N LYS A 4 41.11 -35.99 80.00
CA LYS A 4 42.20 -35.28 79.33
C LYS A 4 41.89 -33.79 79.04
N ILE A 5 40.63 -33.43 78.81
CA ILE A 5 40.19 -32.06 78.46
C ILE A 5 40.20 -31.12 79.69
N ILE A 6 39.88 -31.64 80.88
CA ILE A 6 39.92 -30.86 82.12
C ILE A 6 41.38 -30.51 82.51
N TRP A 7 42.32 -31.41 82.22
CA TRP A 7 43.75 -31.16 82.43
C TRP A 7 44.28 -30.08 81.48
N LEU A 8 43.86 -30.09 80.21
CA LEU A 8 44.25 -29.09 79.21
C LEU A 8 43.75 -27.69 79.56
N PHE A 9 42.49 -27.54 80.01
CA PHE A 9 41.93 -26.25 80.43
C PHE A 9 42.61 -25.68 81.67
N THR A 10 42.98 -26.53 82.64
CA THR A 10 43.65 -26.08 83.88
C THR A 10 45.06 -25.53 83.59
N VAL A 11 45.78 -26.16 82.64
CA VAL A 11 47.13 -25.73 82.22
C VAL A 11 47.08 -24.44 81.41
N ILE A 12 46.07 -24.26 80.53
CA ILE A 12 45.89 -23.04 79.73
C ILE A 12 45.54 -21.82 80.61
N VAL A 13 44.76 -21.99 81.68
CA VAL A 13 44.44 -20.90 82.62
C VAL A 13 45.67 -20.48 83.45
N ILE A 14 46.56 -21.43 83.81
CA ILE A 14 47.81 -21.11 84.53
C ILE A 14 48.82 -20.40 83.62
N LEU A 15 48.89 -20.77 82.34
CA LEU A 15 49.83 -20.18 81.37
C LEU A 15 49.40 -18.78 80.88
N THR A 16 48.10 -18.50 80.82
CA THR A 16 47.59 -17.16 80.43
C THR A 16 47.86 -16.10 81.51
N LEU A 17 47.93 -16.48 82.79
CA LEU A 17 48.31 -15.57 83.88
C LEU A 17 49.82 -15.28 83.96
N ALA A 18 50.66 -16.12 83.33
CA ALA A 18 52.12 -15.99 83.36
C ALA A 18 52.73 -15.28 82.13
N GLY A 19 51.91 -14.86 81.15
CA GLY A 19 52.38 -14.06 80.01
C GLY A 19 53.30 -14.78 79.01
N CYS A 20 53.46 -16.11 79.11
CA CYS A 20 54.21 -16.89 78.13
C CYS A 20 53.33 -17.20 76.89
N ARG A 21 53.49 -16.41 75.81
CA ARG A 21 52.96 -16.76 74.48
C ARG A 21 53.90 -17.74 73.77
N ASN A 22 53.84 -19.01 74.15
CA ASN A 22 54.27 -20.08 73.26
C ASN A 22 53.03 -20.63 72.54
N LYS A 23 53.11 -20.78 71.20
CA LYS A 23 52.11 -21.49 70.38
C LYS A 23 51.87 -22.85 71.03
N ILE A 24 50.66 -23.08 71.54
CA ILE A 24 50.24 -24.42 71.93
C ILE A 24 49.88 -25.11 70.62
N GLU A 25 50.83 -25.86 70.05
CA GLU A 25 50.55 -26.79 68.96
C GLU A 25 49.73 -27.94 69.54
N TYR A 26 48.47 -28.05 69.11
CA TYR A 26 47.73 -29.30 69.26
C TYR A 26 48.45 -30.32 68.39
N ILE A 27 49.25 -31.17 69.04
CA ILE A 27 49.89 -32.30 68.38
C ILE A 27 48.85 -33.41 68.40
N ASP A 28 48.18 -33.59 67.27
CA ASP A 28 47.44 -34.80 66.99
C ASP A 28 48.43 -35.84 66.45
N ASP A 29 48.86 -36.77 67.30
CA ASP A 29 49.78 -37.83 66.88
C ASP A 29 49.16 -38.75 65.81
N GLU A 30 47.84 -38.65 65.57
CA GLU A 30 47.11 -39.47 64.60
C GLU A 30 46.75 -38.72 63.29
N HIS A 31 46.85 -37.39 63.22
CA HIS A 31 46.39 -36.60 62.05
C HIS A 31 47.36 -35.50 61.60
N VAL A 32 47.49 -35.30 60.28
CA VAL A 32 48.33 -34.27 59.65
C VAL A 32 47.47 -33.36 58.78
N PHE A 33 46.99 -32.26 59.36
CA PHE A 33 46.10 -31.30 58.67
C PHE A 33 46.88 -30.38 57.71
N GLY A 34 46.35 -30.19 56.51
CA GLY A 34 46.83 -29.18 55.55
C GLY A 34 46.36 -27.75 55.87
N GLU A 35 46.44 -26.85 54.88
CA GLU A 35 45.87 -25.51 54.99
C GLU A 35 44.32 -25.54 54.94
N TRP A 36 43.69 -24.50 55.48
CA TRP A 36 42.22 -24.35 55.44
C TRP A 36 41.75 -24.06 54.02
N ILE A 37 40.72 -24.77 53.57
CA ILE A 37 40.04 -24.53 52.31
C ILE A 37 38.73 -23.80 52.60
N ASP A 38 38.55 -22.61 52.03
CA ASP A 38 37.37 -21.77 52.26
C ASP A 38 36.09 -22.37 51.68
N GLU A 39 34.96 -22.02 52.32
CA GLU A 39 33.62 -22.44 51.89
C GLU A 39 33.27 -21.84 50.52
N VAL A 40 32.77 -22.70 49.63
CA VAL A 40 32.07 -22.30 48.40
C VAL A 40 30.59 -22.52 48.61
N LYS A 41 29.79 -21.45 48.67
CA LYS A 41 28.35 -21.57 48.87
C LYS A 41 27.67 -22.30 47.70
N LYS A 42 26.73 -23.18 48.03
CA LYS A 42 25.87 -23.82 47.03
C LYS A 42 25.01 -22.80 46.29
N THR A 43 24.73 -23.09 45.02
CA THR A 43 23.79 -22.34 44.18
C THR A 43 22.59 -23.22 43.83
N CYS A 44 21.63 -22.71 43.03
CA CYS A 44 20.52 -23.55 42.55
C CYS A 44 20.99 -24.64 41.56
N HIS A 45 22.16 -24.47 40.93
CA HIS A 45 22.68 -25.39 39.90
C HIS A 45 23.86 -26.25 40.36
N SER A 46 24.60 -25.80 41.38
CA SER A 46 25.83 -26.44 41.82
C SER A 46 25.83 -26.66 43.32
N ASP A 47 26.32 -27.83 43.72
CA ASP A 47 26.69 -28.10 45.10
C ASP A 47 27.72 -27.08 45.57
N GLY A 48 27.68 -26.78 46.87
CA GLY A 48 28.70 -26.03 47.57
C GLY A 48 29.75 -26.97 48.18
N ILE A 49 30.80 -26.36 48.69
CA ILE A 49 31.84 -27.04 49.46
C ILE A 49 31.89 -26.35 50.81
N LEU A 50 31.66 -27.10 51.89
CA LEU A 50 31.87 -26.61 53.25
C LEU A 50 33.35 -26.31 53.46
N GLY A 51 33.67 -25.24 54.19
CA GLY A 51 35.06 -24.96 54.57
C GLY A 51 35.63 -26.12 55.39
N HIS A 52 36.83 -26.58 55.05
CA HIS A 52 37.42 -27.77 55.69
C HIS A 52 38.95 -27.80 55.66
N TYR A 53 39.53 -28.58 56.58
CA TYR A 53 40.89 -29.09 56.51
C TYR A 53 40.89 -30.51 55.90
N HIS A 54 41.91 -30.84 55.11
CA HIS A 54 42.18 -32.21 54.65
C HIS A 54 43.36 -32.81 55.44
N CYS A 55 43.17 -34.00 56.02
CA CYS A 55 44.23 -34.73 56.69
C CYS A 55 44.93 -35.69 55.74
N SER A 56 46.22 -35.47 55.44
CA SER A 56 46.98 -36.32 54.50
C SER A 56 47.33 -37.71 55.05
N HIS A 57 47.13 -37.95 56.35
CA HIS A 57 47.42 -39.23 56.98
C HIS A 57 46.25 -40.22 56.92
N CYS A 58 45.02 -39.73 57.07
CA CYS A 58 43.82 -40.57 57.06
C CYS A 58 42.85 -40.27 55.91
N ASP A 59 43.17 -39.29 55.05
CA ASP A 59 42.37 -38.81 53.92
C ASP A 59 40.92 -38.42 54.30
N LYS A 60 40.76 -37.88 55.52
CA LYS A 60 39.48 -37.38 56.05
C LYS A 60 39.46 -35.87 56.15
N TYR A 61 38.25 -35.32 56.21
CA TYR A 61 37.99 -33.88 56.26
C TYR A 61 37.54 -33.44 57.65
N PHE A 62 37.90 -32.22 58.05
CA PHE A 62 37.63 -31.70 59.38
C PHE A 62 37.20 -30.23 59.32
N ASP A 63 36.32 -29.83 60.23
CA ASP A 63 35.89 -28.43 60.35
C ASP A 63 36.98 -27.54 60.98
N GLU A 64 36.70 -26.24 61.12
CA GLU A 64 37.64 -25.26 61.71
C GLU A 64 38.01 -25.57 63.18
N PHE A 65 37.26 -26.46 63.83
CA PHE A 65 37.45 -26.90 65.22
C PHE A 65 38.02 -28.32 65.32
N PHE A 66 38.50 -28.87 64.20
CA PHE A 66 39.07 -30.22 64.07
C PHE A 66 38.10 -31.36 64.41
N ASN A 67 36.79 -31.17 64.23
CA ASN A 67 35.85 -32.29 64.25
C ASN A 67 35.76 -32.92 62.87
N GLU A 68 35.76 -34.26 62.81
CA GLU A 68 35.64 -34.99 61.54
C GLU A 68 34.31 -34.65 60.86
N LEU A 69 34.40 -34.16 59.62
CA LEU A 69 33.27 -33.92 58.75
C LEU A 69 32.91 -35.21 58.02
N PRO A 70 31.66 -35.70 58.13
CA PRO A 70 31.23 -36.88 57.40
C PRO A 70 31.16 -36.64 55.88
N SER A 71 31.06 -35.38 55.43
CA SER A 71 31.16 -34.96 54.03
C SER A 71 31.50 -33.46 53.98
N ILE A 72 32.18 -33.05 52.90
CA ILE A 72 32.44 -31.64 52.57
C ILE A 72 31.45 -31.09 51.55
N GLU A 73 30.62 -31.94 50.95
CA GLU A 73 29.65 -31.53 49.93
C GLU A 73 28.42 -30.89 50.59
N ASP A 74 28.19 -29.60 50.33
CA ASP A 74 26.93 -28.95 50.68
C ASP A 74 25.96 -29.05 49.49
N LYS A 75 25.17 -30.12 49.47
CA LYS A 75 24.29 -30.43 48.34
C LYS A 75 23.31 -29.28 48.05
N THR A 76 23.20 -28.94 46.77
CA THR A 76 22.15 -28.03 46.31
C THR A 76 20.78 -28.59 46.68
N THR A 77 19.86 -27.70 47.04
CA THR A 77 18.45 -28.06 47.25
C THR A 77 17.63 -27.76 46.00
N GLY A 78 18.28 -27.44 44.88
CA GLY A 78 17.66 -27.14 43.59
C GLY A 78 16.85 -25.84 43.56
N HIS A 79 16.09 -25.67 42.47
CA HIS A 79 15.16 -24.56 42.30
C HIS A 79 13.93 -24.71 43.20
N ASN A 80 13.37 -23.58 43.65
CA ASN A 80 12.06 -23.54 44.30
C ASN A 80 11.08 -22.79 43.41
N LEU A 81 10.39 -23.52 42.54
CA LEU A 81 9.60 -22.97 41.45
C LEU A 81 8.17 -22.66 41.85
N VAL A 82 7.73 -21.44 41.54
CA VAL A 82 6.35 -20.97 41.69
C VAL A 82 5.72 -20.92 40.30
N PHE A 83 4.63 -21.64 40.10
CA PHE A 83 3.88 -21.63 38.84
C PHE A 83 3.08 -20.33 38.69
N ASN A 84 3.31 -19.65 37.58
CA ASN A 84 2.55 -18.52 37.10
C ASN A 84 1.72 -18.96 35.91
N ARG A 85 0.40 -18.88 36.04
CA ARG A 85 -0.54 -19.26 34.98
C ARG A 85 -0.43 -18.30 33.80
N GLU A 86 -0.76 -18.81 32.62
CA GLU A 86 -0.90 -18.00 31.42
C GLU A 86 -1.94 -16.88 31.61
N ILE A 87 -1.62 -15.71 31.08
CA ILE A 87 -2.54 -14.58 30.91
C ILE A 87 -2.72 -14.43 29.39
N PRO A 88 -3.92 -14.67 28.85
CA PRO A 88 -4.15 -14.52 27.42
C PRO A 88 -3.95 -13.06 27.01
N ALA A 89 -3.44 -12.83 25.81
CA ALA A 89 -3.41 -11.49 25.24
C ALA A 89 -4.84 -11.04 24.92
N THR A 90 -5.08 -9.75 25.10
CA THR A 90 -6.31 -9.10 24.62
C THR A 90 -5.94 -8.14 23.50
N GLY A 91 -6.93 -7.49 22.88
CA GLY A 91 -6.63 -6.39 21.96
C GLY A 91 -5.83 -5.28 22.64
N TRP A 92 -6.06 -5.04 23.94
CA TRP A 92 -5.62 -3.83 24.66
C TRP A 92 -4.41 -4.07 25.58
N SER A 93 -4.05 -5.33 25.83
CA SER A 93 -2.93 -5.69 26.71
C SER A 93 -2.22 -6.96 26.23
N LEU A 94 -0.89 -6.94 26.31
CA LEU A 94 -0.06 -8.12 26.05
C LEU A 94 -0.44 -9.26 26.99
N GLY A 95 -0.37 -10.48 26.48
CA GLY A 95 -0.49 -11.68 27.31
C GLY A 95 0.88 -12.12 27.83
N SER A 96 0.88 -13.12 28.70
CA SER A 96 2.08 -13.80 29.19
C SER A 96 1.86 -15.30 29.19
N LYS A 97 2.73 -16.07 28.52
CA LYS A 97 2.75 -17.54 28.59
C LYS A 97 2.84 -18.02 30.04
N ALA A 98 2.35 -19.22 30.33
CA ALA A 98 2.59 -19.84 31.62
C ALA A 98 4.10 -20.06 31.85
N TYR A 99 4.57 -19.85 33.09
CA TYR A 99 5.99 -20.00 33.43
C TYR A 99 6.19 -20.40 34.89
N TYR A 100 7.40 -20.84 35.21
CA TYR A 100 7.82 -21.14 36.58
C TYR A 100 8.91 -20.16 37.00
N GLU A 101 8.74 -19.47 38.13
CA GLU A 101 9.75 -18.54 38.66
C GLU A 101 10.39 -19.12 39.91
N CYS A 102 11.72 -19.20 39.93
CA CYS A 102 12.43 -19.67 41.10
C CYS A 102 12.46 -18.57 42.16
N SER A 103 11.81 -18.79 43.30
CA SER A 103 11.77 -17.83 44.40
C SER A 103 13.13 -17.59 45.08
N ARG A 104 14.18 -18.33 44.70
CA ARG A 104 15.53 -18.24 45.26
C ARG A 104 16.48 -17.44 44.38
N CYS A 105 16.54 -17.74 43.08
CA CYS A 105 17.43 -17.05 42.14
C CYS A 105 16.73 -15.98 41.28
N GLY A 106 15.39 -15.99 41.19
CA GLY A 106 14.62 -15.07 40.35
C GLY A 106 14.57 -15.44 38.86
N ASN A 107 15.24 -16.52 38.45
CA ASN A 107 15.21 -16.99 37.06
C ASN A 107 13.87 -17.65 36.71
N ILE A 108 13.55 -17.63 35.42
CA ILE A 108 12.27 -18.09 34.85
C ILE A 108 12.51 -19.35 34.02
N TYR A 109 11.61 -20.32 34.13
CA TYR A 109 11.72 -21.63 33.51
C TYR A 109 10.42 -22.02 32.79
N ALA A 110 10.56 -22.76 31.68
CA ALA A 110 9.44 -23.28 30.90
C ALA A 110 8.81 -24.54 31.51
N ASP A 111 9.53 -25.22 32.41
CA ASP A 111 9.14 -26.50 32.98
C ASP A 111 9.18 -26.50 34.52
N GLU A 112 8.39 -27.41 35.11
CA GLU A 112 8.27 -27.58 36.56
C GLU A 112 9.52 -28.12 37.25
N ASN A 113 10.51 -28.61 36.48
CA ASN A 113 11.78 -29.12 37.02
C ASN A 113 12.92 -28.07 36.94
N GLY A 114 12.69 -26.92 36.31
CA GLY A 114 13.68 -25.84 36.21
C GLY A 114 14.86 -26.19 35.32
N THR A 115 14.63 -26.98 34.28
CA THR A 115 15.68 -27.48 33.39
C THR A 115 15.85 -26.64 32.13
N ILE A 116 14.81 -25.88 31.76
CA ILE A 116 14.77 -25.03 30.57
C ILE A 116 14.56 -23.58 31.03
N GLU A 117 15.66 -22.85 31.22
CA GLU A 117 15.62 -21.41 31.52
C GLU A 117 15.21 -20.61 30.27
N ILE A 118 14.35 -19.61 30.46
CA ILE A 118 13.83 -18.74 29.39
C ILE A 118 13.91 -17.27 29.80
N ASP A 119 14.04 -16.39 28.81
CA ASP A 119 14.04 -14.95 29.07
C ASP A 119 12.63 -14.43 29.31
N LYS A 120 12.50 -13.38 30.13
CA LYS A 120 11.22 -12.74 30.42
C LYS A 120 10.56 -12.17 29.17
N THR A 121 11.35 -11.74 28.18
CA THR A 121 10.85 -11.22 26.91
C THR A 121 10.12 -12.28 26.08
N ASP A 122 10.54 -13.55 26.16
CA ASP A 122 9.94 -14.68 25.44
C ASP A 122 8.56 -15.11 25.98
N LEU A 123 8.20 -14.61 27.16
CA LEU A 123 6.89 -14.84 27.77
C LEU A 123 5.78 -14.03 27.08
N THR A 124 6.13 -12.94 26.41
CA THR A 124 5.17 -11.99 25.88
C THR A 124 4.34 -12.64 24.77
N ILE A 125 3.01 -12.63 24.93
CA ILE A 125 2.07 -12.97 23.85
C ILE A 125 1.67 -11.64 23.19
N PRO A 126 1.84 -11.49 21.85
CA PRO A 126 1.50 -10.26 21.16
C PRO A 126 0.01 -9.95 21.27
N LEU A 127 -0.36 -8.68 21.06
CA LEU A 127 -1.75 -8.22 21.12
C LEU A 127 -2.65 -9.07 20.22
N LYS A 128 -3.85 -9.37 20.71
CA LYS A 128 -4.86 -10.04 19.89
C LYS A 128 -5.25 -9.11 18.74
N VAL A 129 -5.30 -9.64 17.53
CA VAL A 129 -5.93 -8.97 16.39
C VAL A 129 -7.44 -8.92 16.62
N VAL A 130 -8.02 -7.73 16.58
CA VAL A 130 -9.44 -7.48 16.90
C VAL A 130 -10.26 -7.21 15.64
N SER A 131 -11.55 -7.54 15.67
CA SER A 131 -12.52 -7.16 14.64
C SER A 131 -13.08 -5.74 14.85
N ILE A 132 -13.85 -5.23 13.89
CA ILE A 132 -14.55 -3.95 14.03
C ILE A 132 -15.63 -4.07 15.12
N GLN A 133 -16.36 -5.18 15.13
CA GLN A 133 -17.38 -5.43 16.14
C GLN A 133 -16.82 -5.38 17.57
N GLU A 134 -15.66 -6.02 17.81
CA GLU A 134 -14.99 -5.98 19.11
C GLU A 134 -14.58 -4.56 19.55
N ILE A 135 -14.13 -3.73 18.61
CA ILE A 135 -13.81 -2.31 18.88
C ILE A 135 -15.06 -1.54 19.28
N ILE A 136 -16.19 -1.76 18.58
CA ILE A 136 -17.46 -1.08 18.84
C ILE A 136 -18.01 -1.46 20.23
N GLU A 137 -17.90 -2.74 20.61
CA GLU A 137 -18.39 -3.26 21.90
C GLU A 137 -17.50 -2.87 23.09
N CYS A 138 -16.20 -2.68 22.89
CA CYS A 138 -15.25 -2.35 23.96
C CYS A 138 -14.30 -1.19 23.60
N PRO A 139 -14.81 0.04 23.39
CA PRO A 139 -13.99 1.14 22.91
C PRO A 139 -13.06 1.69 24.00
N ASP A 140 -11.75 1.55 23.81
CA ASP A 140 -10.74 2.32 24.53
C ASP A 140 -10.17 3.42 23.60
N TYR A 141 -10.36 4.68 24.00
CA TYR A 141 -10.09 5.84 23.16
C TYR A 141 -8.61 6.14 22.91
N GLN A 142 -7.70 5.49 23.63
CA GLN A 142 -6.27 5.77 23.57
C GLN A 142 -5.41 4.51 23.38
N ALA A 143 -5.99 3.31 23.52
CA ALA A 143 -5.28 2.07 23.23
C ALA A 143 -4.99 1.98 21.72
N VAL A 144 -3.77 1.57 21.38
CA VAL A 144 -3.40 1.19 20.03
C VAL A 144 -3.58 -0.31 19.88
N VAL A 145 -4.20 -0.69 18.79
CA VAL A 145 -4.74 -2.03 18.59
C VAL A 145 -4.48 -2.48 17.17
N ILE A 146 -4.34 -3.79 16.96
CA ILE A 146 -4.25 -4.33 15.59
C ILE A 146 -5.65 -4.73 15.15
N LEU A 147 -6.22 -3.96 14.23
CA LEU A 147 -7.53 -4.24 13.63
C LEU A 147 -7.37 -5.09 12.39
N ARG A 148 -8.18 -6.15 12.26
CA ARG A 148 -8.40 -6.85 10.98
C ARG A 148 -9.73 -6.44 10.37
N ALA A 149 -9.71 -5.92 9.14
CA ALA A 149 -10.90 -5.47 8.43
C ALA A 149 -10.73 -5.56 6.90
N VAL A 150 -11.84 -5.49 6.17
CA VAL A 150 -11.85 -5.40 4.71
C VAL A 150 -11.89 -3.93 4.30
N VAL A 151 -11.03 -3.52 3.37
CA VAL A 151 -11.08 -2.19 2.73
C VAL A 151 -12.18 -2.20 1.69
N VAL A 152 -13.28 -1.52 1.97
CA VAL A 152 -14.46 -1.53 1.08
C VAL A 152 -14.65 -0.23 0.32
N GLY A 153 -13.83 0.78 0.61
CA GLY A 153 -13.75 1.99 -0.21
C GLY A 153 -13.14 3.16 0.53
N ALA A 154 -13.38 4.36 0.00
CA ALA A 154 -12.91 5.59 0.59
C ALA A 154 -13.93 6.71 0.40
N THR A 155 -13.95 7.65 1.33
CA THR A 155 -14.83 8.82 1.25
C THR A 155 -14.14 10.06 1.81
N SER A 156 -14.72 11.22 1.60
CA SER A 156 -14.23 12.47 2.18
C SER A 156 -15.40 13.41 2.45
N ASN A 157 -15.23 14.35 3.39
CA ASN A 157 -16.21 15.41 3.60
C ASN A 157 -16.01 16.59 2.63
N SER A 158 -17.10 17.16 2.11
CA SER A 158 -17.07 18.24 1.11
C SER A 158 -16.51 19.58 1.61
N ASP A 159 -16.19 19.68 2.90
CA ASP A 159 -15.74 20.91 3.55
C ASP A 159 -14.24 20.90 3.88
N GLY A 160 -13.45 20.12 3.14
CA GLY A 160 -12.03 20.41 2.93
C GLY A 160 -11.11 20.06 4.10
N GLY A 161 -11.20 18.84 4.63
CA GLY A 161 -10.20 18.42 5.62
C GLY A 161 -9.82 16.95 5.64
N TYR A 162 -10.69 16.01 5.26
CA TYR A 162 -10.51 14.62 5.69
C TYR A 162 -10.83 13.62 4.59
N THR A 163 -9.85 12.79 4.26
CA THR A 163 -10.00 11.58 3.47
C THR A 163 -10.03 10.38 4.42
N TYR A 164 -11.00 9.49 4.22
CA TYR A 164 -11.21 8.29 5.03
C TYR A 164 -11.19 7.05 4.16
N TYR A 165 -10.63 5.95 4.67
CA TYR A 165 -11.07 4.62 4.25
C TYR A 165 -12.39 4.27 4.92
N ILE A 166 -13.20 3.49 4.23
CA ILE A 166 -14.33 2.77 4.81
C ILE A 166 -13.86 1.33 5.00
N LEU A 167 -13.84 0.88 6.25
CA LEU A 167 -13.48 -0.49 6.62
C LEU A 167 -14.74 -1.23 7.03
N LYS A 168 -14.90 -2.48 6.57
CA LYS A 168 -16.00 -3.38 6.92
C LYS A 168 -15.48 -4.55 7.73
N ASP A 169 -16.28 -5.02 8.67
CA ASP A 169 -16.02 -6.25 9.41
C ASP A 169 -16.06 -7.46 8.46
N LEU A 170 -15.30 -8.51 8.79
CA LEU A 170 -15.24 -9.72 7.98
C LEU A 170 -16.50 -10.57 8.14
N GLU A 171 -17.10 -10.55 9.33
CA GLU A 171 -18.21 -11.45 9.70
C GLU A 171 -19.55 -10.72 9.82
N SER A 172 -19.54 -9.38 9.88
CA SER A 172 -20.76 -8.56 9.98
C SER A 172 -20.79 -7.43 8.96
N ASN A 173 -21.92 -6.72 8.91
CA ASN A 173 -22.07 -5.46 8.17
C ASN A 173 -21.50 -4.24 8.90
N ASP A 174 -20.88 -4.40 10.08
CA ASP A 174 -20.35 -3.25 10.81
C ASP A 174 -19.23 -2.57 10.02
N THR A 175 -19.26 -1.23 10.04
CA THR A 175 -18.26 -0.42 9.34
C THR A 175 -17.65 0.63 10.25
N LEU A 176 -16.40 1.01 9.97
CA LEU A 176 -15.74 2.15 10.60
C LEU A 176 -14.91 2.92 9.58
N CYS A 177 -14.97 4.25 9.67
CA CYS A 177 -14.11 5.11 8.87
C CYS A 177 -12.73 5.24 9.52
N LEU A 178 -11.66 5.07 8.74
CA LEU A 178 -10.26 5.26 9.15
C LEU A 178 -9.69 6.52 8.50
N ARG A 179 -9.03 7.39 9.27
CA ARG A 179 -8.24 8.52 8.74
C ARG A 179 -6.78 8.49 9.20
N SER A 180 -5.93 9.19 8.45
CA SER A 180 -4.56 9.52 8.84
C SER A 180 -4.49 10.20 10.22
N CYS A 181 -3.37 9.99 10.91
CA CYS A 181 -3.03 10.65 12.17
C CYS A 181 -2.52 12.06 11.90
N ARG A 182 -2.98 13.03 12.69
CA ARG A 182 -2.65 14.45 12.56
C ARG A 182 -1.79 14.92 13.71
N GLU A 183 -1.15 16.06 13.47
CA GLU A 183 -0.55 16.83 14.54
C GLU A 183 -1.61 17.16 15.60
N GLY A 184 -1.31 16.81 16.85
CA GLY A 184 -2.20 17.02 18.00
C GLY A 184 -3.26 15.95 18.23
N ASP A 185 -3.45 14.97 17.34
CA ASP A 185 -4.26 13.78 17.66
C ASP A 185 -3.62 13.03 18.84
N ILE A 186 -2.29 13.01 18.89
CA ILE A 186 -1.50 12.42 19.97
C ILE A 186 -0.45 13.41 20.46
N PRO A 187 -0.35 13.63 21.78
CA PRO A 187 0.67 14.50 22.33
C PRO A 187 2.09 14.03 21.98
N ASN A 188 2.90 14.93 21.42
CA ASN A 188 4.32 14.72 21.12
C ASN A 188 4.63 13.59 20.12
N GLN A 189 3.71 13.30 19.19
CA GLN A 189 3.99 12.43 18.04
C GLN A 189 3.77 13.19 16.73
N GLU A 190 4.58 12.84 15.73
CA GLU A 190 4.45 13.37 14.38
C GLU A 190 3.20 12.80 13.68
N ALA A 191 2.67 13.55 12.72
CA ALA A 191 1.59 13.09 11.88
C ALA A 191 2.07 11.93 10.99
N THR A 192 1.20 10.96 10.75
CA THR A 192 1.49 9.81 9.90
C THR A 192 0.29 9.54 9.02
N SER A 193 0.52 9.27 7.74
CA SER A 193 -0.56 9.11 6.77
C SER A 193 -0.74 7.64 6.39
N CYS A 194 -1.99 7.27 6.04
CA CYS A 194 -2.34 5.99 5.39
C CYS A 194 -3.08 6.17 4.07
N ILE A 195 -3.47 7.41 3.76
CA ILE A 195 -4.20 7.83 2.58
C ILE A 195 -3.84 9.29 2.25
N LYS A 196 -3.58 9.61 0.98
CA LYS A 196 -3.53 11.00 0.46
C LYS A 196 -4.62 11.22 -0.56
N GLY A 197 -4.67 12.44 -1.05
CA GLY A 197 -5.37 12.78 -2.26
C GLY A 197 -6.33 13.92 -1.99
N TYR A 198 -6.86 14.45 -3.07
CA TYR A 198 -7.94 15.40 -2.93
C TYR A 198 -9.19 14.66 -2.50
N SER A 199 -10.09 15.43 -1.91
CA SER A 199 -11.38 14.98 -1.42
C SER A 199 -12.10 14.09 -2.47
N TYR A 200 -12.07 14.46 -3.76
CA TYR A 200 -12.67 13.73 -4.91
C TYR A 200 -11.72 12.74 -5.61
N ALA A 201 -10.44 12.70 -5.22
CA ALA A 201 -9.40 11.85 -5.79
C ALA A 201 -8.47 11.33 -4.68
N PRO A 202 -9.01 10.56 -3.71
CA PRO A 202 -8.17 9.86 -2.75
C PRO A 202 -7.30 8.83 -3.45
N ASN A 203 -6.03 8.81 -3.10
CA ASN A 203 -5.07 7.78 -3.47
C ASN A 203 -5.20 6.67 -2.42
N MET A 204 -5.99 5.65 -2.75
CA MET A 204 -6.11 4.45 -1.92
C MET A 204 -4.82 3.63 -2.07
N VAL A 205 -4.03 3.61 -1.01
CA VAL A 205 -2.82 2.78 -0.90
C VAL A 205 -3.18 1.31 -0.71
N PHE A 206 -4.27 1.05 0.02
CA PHE A 206 -4.88 -0.28 0.12
C PHE A 206 -5.96 -0.42 -0.96
N PRO A 207 -5.81 -1.37 -1.91
CA PRO A 207 -6.85 -1.67 -2.89
C PRO A 207 -8.17 -2.09 -2.23
N LEU A 208 -9.28 -1.94 -2.94
CA LEU A 208 -10.56 -2.53 -2.52
C LEU A 208 -10.42 -4.04 -2.34
N GLY A 209 -11.17 -4.58 -1.39
CA GLY A 209 -11.14 -6.00 -1.07
C GLY A 209 -9.92 -6.41 -0.26
N SER A 210 -8.92 -5.54 -0.06
CA SER A 210 -7.77 -5.86 0.80
C SER A 210 -8.24 -6.17 2.22
N ILE A 211 -7.85 -7.32 2.73
CA ILE A 211 -7.95 -7.65 4.14
C ILE A 211 -6.68 -7.14 4.80
N VAL A 212 -6.83 -6.16 5.68
CA VAL A 212 -5.72 -5.44 6.30
C VAL A 212 -5.61 -5.76 7.79
N GLU A 213 -4.40 -5.86 8.31
CA GLU A 213 -4.07 -5.86 9.73
C GLU A 213 -3.30 -4.61 10.09
N ILE A 214 -3.98 -3.65 10.70
CA ILE A 214 -3.47 -2.29 10.83
C ILE A 214 -3.50 -1.79 12.26
N PRO A 215 -2.42 -1.10 12.71
CA PRO A 215 -2.42 -0.44 14.00
C PRO A 215 -3.34 0.79 13.95
N VAL A 216 -4.35 0.80 14.81
CA VAL A 216 -5.33 1.88 14.91
C VAL A 216 -5.63 2.24 16.36
N SER A 217 -6.15 3.44 16.58
CA SER A 217 -6.81 3.81 17.84
C SER A 217 -8.24 4.27 17.54
N TYR A 218 -9.19 3.90 18.40
CA TYR A 218 -10.58 4.28 18.25
C TYR A 218 -10.84 5.65 18.88
N GLN A 219 -11.65 6.49 18.25
CA GLN A 219 -12.07 7.78 18.78
C GLN A 219 -13.56 8.00 18.61
N ILE A 220 -14.17 8.72 19.56
CA ILE A 220 -15.52 9.25 19.40
C ILE A 220 -15.47 10.75 19.13
N ASN A 221 -16.11 11.17 18.03
CA ASN A 221 -16.26 12.57 17.68
C ASN A 221 -17.20 13.27 18.68
N ARG A 222 -16.66 14.24 19.43
CA ARG A 222 -17.40 15.07 20.40
C ARG A 222 -17.78 16.46 19.86
N GLY A 223 -17.65 16.65 18.55
CA GLY A 223 -18.02 17.87 17.83
C GLY A 223 -19.53 18.10 17.76
N LYS A 224 -19.96 19.03 16.88
CA LYS A 224 -21.37 19.34 16.62
C LYS A 224 -21.78 18.85 15.23
N GLY A 225 -23.08 18.61 15.03
CA GLY A 225 -23.65 18.26 13.74
C GLY A 225 -23.90 16.76 13.59
N GLY A 226 -24.07 16.32 12.34
CA GLY A 226 -24.37 14.93 12.00
C GLY A 226 -23.36 13.95 12.60
N GLU A 227 -22.11 14.36 12.86
CA GLU A 227 -21.04 13.49 13.35
C GLU A 227 -20.93 13.31 14.88
N THR A 228 -21.82 13.91 15.66
CA THR A 228 -21.72 13.90 17.14
C THR A 228 -21.86 12.48 17.73
N ASN A 229 -21.00 12.12 18.68
CA ASN A 229 -20.93 10.82 19.40
C ASN A 229 -20.54 9.61 18.56
N LYS A 230 -19.81 9.80 17.47
CA LYS A 230 -19.52 8.73 16.52
C LYS A 230 -18.11 8.18 16.58
N GLY A 231 -18.03 6.86 16.47
CA GLY A 231 -16.79 6.11 16.32
C GLY A 231 -16.10 6.33 14.99
N PHE A 232 -14.80 6.57 15.03
CA PHE A 232 -13.90 6.51 13.88
C PHE A 232 -12.52 6.01 14.33
N LEU A 233 -11.73 5.57 13.37
CA LEU A 233 -10.39 5.05 13.59
C LEU A 233 -9.35 6.10 13.19
N ILE A 234 -8.26 6.15 13.95
CA ILE A 234 -7.06 6.91 13.62
C ILE A 234 -5.93 5.93 13.33
N TRP A 235 -5.24 6.16 12.22
CA TRP A 235 -4.05 5.44 11.82
C TRP A 235 -2.93 5.53 12.87
N ARG A 236 -2.26 4.42 13.18
CA ARG A 236 -1.14 4.36 14.13
C ARG A 236 0.09 3.64 13.57
N GLY A 237 0.15 3.48 12.25
CA GLY A 237 1.25 2.82 11.56
C GLY A 237 2.25 3.81 10.98
N ASP A 238 3.21 3.29 10.20
CA ASP A 238 4.24 4.10 9.55
C ASP A 238 3.63 5.01 8.47
N ASP A 239 4.27 6.14 8.18
CA ASP A 239 3.83 7.07 7.15
C ASP A 239 4.09 6.49 5.75
N TYR A 240 3.05 6.32 4.92
CA TYR A 240 3.27 5.83 3.55
C TYR A 240 3.97 6.87 2.67
N GLU A 241 3.94 8.17 2.99
CA GLU A 241 4.63 9.18 2.17
C GLU A 241 6.14 9.01 2.23
N ASP A 242 6.67 8.61 3.39
CA ASP A 242 8.07 8.21 3.53
C ASP A 242 8.35 6.97 2.70
N ALA A 243 7.46 5.97 2.72
CA ALA A 243 7.59 4.76 1.91
C ALA A 243 7.66 5.06 0.40
N ILE A 244 6.85 6.01 -0.09
CA ILE A 244 6.94 6.51 -1.47
C ILE A 244 8.27 7.23 -1.69
N GLY A 245 8.61 8.18 -0.81
CA GLY A 245 9.79 9.04 -0.96
C GLY A 245 11.12 8.29 -0.95
N TYR A 246 11.19 7.19 -0.22
CA TYR A 246 12.38 6.36 -0.05
C TYR A 246 12.35 5.04 -0.84
N GLY A 247 11.26 4.76 -1.56
CA GLY A 247 11.18 3.63 -2.51
C GLY A 247 10.99 2.25 -1.88
N TYR A 248 10.32 2.14 -0.72
CA TYR A 248 10.04 0.86 -0.04
C TYR A 248 8.53 0.53 0.05
N MET A 249 7.72 1.05 -0.86
CA MET A 249 6.25 0.88 -0.83
C MET A 249 5.75 -0.56 -0.81
N LEU A 250 6.44 -1.49 -1.48
CA LEU A 250 6.04 -2.90 -1.49
C LEU A 250 6.18 -3.52 -0.09
N GLU A 251 7.30 -3.25 0.58
CA GLU A 251 7.53 -3.69 1.97
C GLU A 251 6.49 -3.08 2.91
N TRP A 252 6.18 -1.80 2.71
CA TRP A 252 5.13 -1.12 3.47
C TRP A 252 3.75 -1.75 3.26
N LYS A 253 3.35 -2.06 2.01
CA LYS A 253 2.07 -2.73 1.72
C LYS A 253 2.01 -4.14 2.31
N ASN A 254 3.07 -4.93 2.11
CA ASN A 254 3.17 -6.31 2.60
C ASN A 254 3.17 -6.39 4.14
N LYS A 255 3.49 -5.30 4.84
CA LYS A 255 3.39 -5.22 6.29
C LYS A 255 1.94 -5.20 6.79
N TYR A 256 1.01 -4.63 6.02
CA TYR A 256 -0.35 -4.36 6.47
C TYR A 256 -1.43 -5.14 5.72
N ILE A 257 -1.20 -5.55 4.48
CA ILE A 257 -2.14 -6.37 3.71
C ILE A 257 -1.85 -7.84 3.98
N VAL A 258 -2.84 -8.58 4.47
CA VAL A 258 -2.68 -10.00 4.83
C VAL A 258 -3.44 -10.95 3.91
N ASP A 259 -4.49 -10.48 3.24
CA ASP A 259 -5.29 -11.27 2.30
C ASP A 259 -6.16 -10.36 1.41
N TYR A 260 -6.99 -10.94 0.53
CA TYR A 260 -7.93 -10.23 -0.35
C TYR A 260 -9.29 -10.96 -0.47
N THR A 261 -10.36 -10.20 -0.68
CA THR A 261 -11.70 -10.70 -1.03
C THR A 261 -12.33 -9.88 -2.16
N ASP A 262 -12.99 -10.56 -3.10
CA ASP A 262 -13.80 -9.91 -4.14
C ASP A 262 -15.25 -9.67 -3.68
N ASP A 263 -15.68 -10.35 -2.62
CA ASP A 263 -17.00 -10.18 -2.02
C ASP A 263 -16.89 -9.35 -0.75
N TYR A 264 -17.28 -8.09 -0.88
CA TYR A 264 -17.35 -7.12 0.22
C TYR A 264 -18.69 -6.38 0.25
N ALA A 265 -19.69 -6.91 -0.46
CA ALA A 265 -21.04 -6.39 -0.47
C ALA A 265 -21.68 -6.48 0.93
N VAL A 266 -22.77 -5.74 1.12
CA VAL A 266 -23.58 -5.85 2.34
C VAL A 266 -24.25 -7.21 2.37
N ASN A 267 -24.22 -7.89 3.52
CA ASN A 267 -25.10 -9.02 3.75
C ASN A 267 -26.54 -8.51 3.93
N HIS A 268 -27.36 -8.60 2.87
CA HIS A 268 -28.70 -8.02 2.84
C HIS A 268 -29.62 -8.59 3.94
N ASP A 269 -29.45 -9.86 4.31
CA ASP A 269 -30.27 -10.54 5.32
C ASP A 269 -30.07 -9.97 6.74
N GLU A 270 -28.94 -9.30 7.01
CA GLU A 270 -28.63 -8.67 8.29
C GLU A 270 -29.14 -7.22 8.38
N VAL A 271 -29.64 -6.63 7.28
CA VAL A 271 -30.07 -5.24 7.26
C VAL A 271 -31.47 -5.10 7.83
N THR A 272 -31.56 -4.57 9.06
CA THR A 272 -32.85 -4.46 9.78
C THR A 272 -33.58 -3.11 9.60
N VAL A 273 -32.94 -2.12 8.97
CA VAL A 273 -33.50 -0.78 8.80
C VAL A 273 -33.94 -0.60 7.35
N ASN A 274 -35.25 -0.68 7.11
CA ASN A 274 -35.84 -0.41 5.81
C ASN A 274 -36.53 0.96 5.79
N ILE A 275 -36.24 1.75 4.77
CA ILE A 275 -36.79 3.08 4.53
C ILE A 275 -37.52 3.02 3.19
N SER A 276 -38.85 3.09 3.22
CA SER A 276 -39.69 2.98 2.03
C SER A 276 -40.67 4.15 1.87
N SER A 277 -40.51 5.21 2.67
CA SER A 277 -41.35 6.40 2.64
C SER A 277 -40.63 7.64 3.19
N GLN A 278 -41.19 8.83 2.88
CA GLN A 278 -40.67 10.10 3.40
C GLN A 278 -40.74 10.18 4.93
N THR A 279 -41.74 9.52 5.53
CA THR A 279 -41.90 9.47 6.99
C THR A 279 -40.81 8.61 7.63
N ASP A 280 -40.49 7.46 7.04
CA ASP A 280 -39.42 6.59 7.54
C ASP A 280 -38.06 7.28 7.43
N LEU A 281 -37.81 7.93 6.29
CA LEU A 281 -36.59 8.72 6.08
C LEU A 281 -36.45 9.82 7.13
N ALA A 282 -37.51 10.60 7.34
CA ALA A 282 -37.50 11.66 8.35
C ALA A 282 -37.25 11.12 9.76
N ASN A 283 -37.91 10.02 10.14
CA ASN A 283 -37.75 9.38 11.45
C ASN A 283 -36.32 8.86 11.66
N PHE A 284 -35.73 8.25 10.63
CA PHE A 284 -34.36 7.76 10.68
C PHE A 284 -33.36 8.91 10.91
N LEU A 285 -33.47 10.00 10.13
CA LEU A 285 -32.51 11.12 10.17
C LEU A 285 -32.60 11.98 11.45
N VAL A 286 -33.67 11.87 12.24
CA VAL A 286 -33.81 12.58 13.53
C VAL A 286 -33.53 11.70 14.75
N LYS A 287 -33.16 10.43 14.54
CA LYS A 287 -32.86 9.48 15.62
C LYS A 287 -31.71 9.98 16.51
N LYS A 288 -31.95 10.00 17.82
CA LYS A 288 -30.92 10.37 18.82
C LYS A 288 -29.88 9.25 18.93
N GLY A 289 -28.60 9.62 19.01
CA GLY A 289 -27.47 8.68 19.18
C GLY A 289 -26.50 8.61 18.00
N GLY A 290 -26.80 9.29 16.89
CA GLY A 290 -26.01 9.19 15.65
C GLY A 290 -26.32 7.91 14.89
N PHE A 291 -26.30 7.97 13.56
CA PHE A 291 -26.66 6.85 12.68
C PHE A 291 -25.62 6.61 11.56
N GLN A 292 -24.40 7.12 11.73
CA GLN A 292 -23.29 6.75 10.84
C GLN A 292 -22.79 5.36 11.16
N ASN A 293 -22.24 4.74 10.13
CA ASN A 293 -21.89 3.34 9.99
C ASN A 293 -23.08 2.38 10.03
N TYR A 294 -24.31 2.90 10.13
CA TYR A 294 -25.49 2.07 9.92
C TYR A 294 -25.67 1.82 8.44
N THR A 295 -25.85 0.55 8.12
CA THR A 295 -26.34 0.11 6.82
C THR A 295 -27.86 0.11 6.82
N VAL A 296 -28.44 0.71 5.79
CA VAL A 296 -29.88 0.86 5.60
C VAL A 296 -30.28 0.37 4.22
N CYS A 297 -31.51 -0.12 4.09
CA CYS A 297 -32.16 -0.40 2.82
C CYS A 297 -33.09 0.75 2.47
N PHE A 298 -32.88 1.38 1.32
CA PHE A 298 -33.84 2.30 0.70
C PHE A 298 -34.64 1.53 -0.34
N GLU A 299 -35.95 1.42 -0.13
CA GLU A 299 -36.85 0.67 -1.01
C GLU A 299 -37.74 1.64 -1.78
N GLY A 300 -37.75 1.52 -3.10
CA GLY A 300 -38.69 2.17 -4.00
C GLY A 300 -39.69 1.15 -4.53
N THR A 301 -40.97 1.49 -4.53
CA THR A 301 -42.05 0.63 -5.04
C THR A 301 -42.74 1.30 -6.23
N GLU A 302 -43.54 0.57 -7.01
CA GLU A 302 -44.31 1.18 -8.10
C GLU A 302 -45.27 2.29 -7.60
N GLU A 303 -45.86 2.11 -6.42
CA GLU A 303 -46.77 3.09 -5.82
C GLU A 303 -46.04 4.27 -5.15
N ASN A 304 -44.83 4.05 -4.66
CA ASN A 304 -44.00 5.08 -4.02
C ASN A 304 -42.53 4.88 -4.41
N PRO A 305 -42.14 5.34 -5.62
CA PRO A 305 -40.78 5.17 -6.09
C PRO A 305 -39.82 6.03 -5.26
N LEU A 306 -38.57 5.57 -5.16
CA LEU A 306 -37.50 6.39 -4.65
C LEU A 306 -37.13 7.41 -5.73
N ARG A 307 -37.15 8.69 -5.40
CA ARG A 307 -36.88 9.77 -6.36
C ARG A 307 -35.55 10.43 -6.08
N PHE A 308 -34.88 10.89 -7.13
CA PHE A 308 -33.66 11.68 -6.99
C PHE A 308 -33.49 12.74 -8.06
N VAL A 309 -32.79 13.81 -7.68
CA VAL A 309 -32.28 14.85 -8.57
C VAL A 309 -30.79 15.05 -8.30
N THR A 310 -30.01 15.42 -9.31
CA THR A 310 -28.57 15.62 -9.17
C THR A 310 -28.19 17.09 -9.00
N GLY A 311 -27.10 17.37 -8.29
CA GLY A 311 -26.58 18.73 -8.13
C GLY A 311 -25.23 18.80 -7.41
N VAL A 312 -24.55 19.96 -7.48
CA VAL A 312 -23.20 20.16 -6.90
C VAL A 312 -23.19 20.95 -5.60
N VAL A 313 -22.14 20.72 -4.81
CA VAL A 313 -21.85 21.43 -3.55
C VAL A 313 -21.31 22.84 -3.77
N LYS A 314 -20.60 23.07 -4.90
CA LYS A 314 -19.89 24.32 -5.21
C LYS A 314 -19.86 24.57 -6.72
N GLU A 315 -19.86 25.85 -7.11
CA GLU A 315 -19.83 26.31 -8.51
C GLU A 315 -18.64 25.77 -9.30
N GLU A 316 -17.48 25.67 -8.65
CA GLU A 316 -16.21 25.14 -9.18
C GLU A 316 -16.21 23.63 -9.47
N ALA A 317 -17.22 22.90 -8.99
CA ALA A 317 -17.43 21.47 -9.26
C ALA A 317 -18.42 21.22 -10.40
N LYS A 318 -19.02 22.26 -11.00
CA LYS A 318 -19.93 22.13 -12.14
C LYS A 318 -19.21 21.47 -13.32
N GLY A 319 -19.80 20.39 -13.85
CA GLY A 319 -19.27 19.65 -14.99
C GLY A 319 -18.52 18.36 -14.63
N ASP A 320 -18.32 18.03 -13.35
CA ASP A 320 -17.70 16.76 -12.92
C ASP A 320 -18.74 15.85 -12.25
N ILE A 321 -19.23 14.86 -12.99
CA ILE A 321 -20.23 13.88 -12.53
C ILE A 321 -19.77 13.07 -11.30
N ASN A 322 -18.45 12.96 -11.07
CA ASN A 322 -17.90 12.26 -9.90
C ASN A 322 -18.03 13.08 -8.60
N ARG A 323 -18.49 14.33 -8.68
CA ARG A 323 -18.61 15.27 -7.54
C ARG A 323 -20.03 15.71 -7.24
N GLU A 324 -21.02 15.12 -7.91
CA GLU A 324 -22.41 15.45 -7.66
C GLU A 324 -22.98 14.68 -6.46
N TYR A 325 -24.03 15.26 -5.89
CA TYR A 325 -24.93 14.59 -4.97
C TYR A 325 -26.20 14.19 -5.68
N LEU A 326 -26.68 12.99 -5.36
CA LEU A 326 -28.04 12.58 -5.66
C LEU A 326 -28.88 12.93 -4.43
N TYR A 327 -29.63 14.02 -4.53
CA TYR A 327 -30.60 14.40 -3.52
C TYR A 327 -31.80 13.48 -3.65
N PHE A 328 -31.99 12.58 -2.69
CA PHE A 328 -33.04 11.58 -2.76
C PHE A 328 -34.18 11.85 -1.78
N TYR A 329 -35.39 11.45 -2.15
CA TYR A 329 -36.61 11.70 -1.39
C TYR A 329 -37.74 10.77 -1.86
N TYR A 330 -38.86 10.81 -1.14
CA TYR A 330 -40.10 10.14 -1.51
C TYR A 330 -41.24 11.14 -1.69
N GLY A 331 -42.20 10.81 -2.57
CA GLY A 331 -43.36 11.65 -2.86
C GLY A 331 -43.05 12.83 -3.79
N ASP A 332 -43.95 13.82 -3.81
CA ASP A 332 -43.84 15.00 -4.66
C ASP A 332 -43.13 16.16 -3.94
N THR A 333 -42.26 16.85 -4.66
CA THR A 333 -41.51 18.02 -4.16
C THR A 333 -41.29 19.02 -5.29
N THR A 334 -40.99 20.28 -4.95
CA THR A 334 -40.73 21.33 -5.95
C THR A 334 -39.38 22.02 -5.80
N SER A 335 -38.65 21.76 -4.71
CA SER A 335 -37.39 22.44 -4.40
C SER A 335 -36.50 21.62 -3.47
N LEU A 336 -35.24 22.03 -3.36
CA LEU A 336 -34.32 21.45 -2.37
C LEU A 336 -34.80 21.69 -0.94
N ASP A 337 -35.36 22.87 -0.63
CA ASP A 337 -35.79 23.20 0.72
C ASP A 337 -36.92 22.28 1.23
N ASP A 338 -37.78 21.78 0.33
CA ASP A 338 -38.88 20.87 0.64
C ASP A 338 -38.40 19.48 1.13
N ILE A 339 -37.22 19.03 0.69
CA ILE A 339 -36.65 17.73 1.06
C ILE A 339 -35.69 17.81 2.25
N ARG A 340 -35.52 19.00 2.83
CA ARG A 340 -34.59 19.25 3.93
C ARG A 340 -35.15 18.73 5.25
N ILE A 341 -34.41 17.88 5.95
CA ILE A 341 -34.82 17.26 7.21
C ILE A 341 -33.91 17.75 8.33
N ASN A 342 -34.49 18.43 9.33
CA ASN A 342 -33.77 19.02 10.47
C ASN A 342 -32.58 19.92 10.05
N GLY A 343 -32.73 20.66 8.95
CA GLY A 343 -31.68 21.54 8.44
C GLY A 343 -30.61 20.86 7.60
N THR A 344 -30.77 19.58 7.27
CA THR A 344 -29.77 18.76 6.55
C THR A 344 -30.42 18.02 5.37
N PHE A 345 -29.69 17.84 4.28
CA PHE A 345 -30.15 17.14 3.08
C PHE A 345 -29.70 15.66 3.08
N PRO A 346 -30.61 14.70 2.83
CA PRO A 346 -30.20 13.34 2.52
C PRO A 346 -29.59 13.28 1.11
N VAL A 347 -28.38 12.72 1.01
CA VAL A 347 -27.69 12.58 -0.28
C VAL A 347 -27.04 11.20 -0.41
N PHE A 348 -27.20 10.57 -1.58
CA PHE A 348 -26.21 9.58 -1.98
C PHE A 348 -25.01 10.32 -2.55
N SER A 349 -23.83 9.94 -2.08
CA SER A 349 -22.58 10.55 -2.52
C SER A 349 -22.04 9.76 -3.70
N ASN A 350 -21.78 10.40 -4.85
CA ASN A 350 -20.87 9.84 -5.88
C ASN A 350 -19.40 9.99 -5.48
N PHE A 351 -19.18 10.90 -4.55
CA PHE A 351 -17.87 11.33 -4.15
C PHE A 351 -17.22 10.27 -3.24
N GLY A 352 -16.10 9.71 -3.69
CA GLY A 352 -15.45 8.56 -3.03
C GLY A 352 -16.17 7.22 -3.26
N ASN A 353 -17.50 7.23 -3.44
CA ASN A 353 -18.28 6.04 -3.79
C ASN A 353 -17.89 5.44 -5.15
N THR A 354 -17.37 6.27 -6.07
CA THR A 354 -16.76 5.79 -7.32
C THR A 354 -15.58 4.83 -7.11
N PHE A 355 -14.98 4.75 -5.93
CA PHE A 355 -14.04 3.65 -5.68
C PHE A 355 -14.80 2.37 -5.36
N ASN A 356 -15.84 2.45 -4.53
CA ASN A 356 -16.66 1.31 -4.12
C ASN A 356 -17.39 0.62 -5.29
N MET A 357 -17.74 1.38 -6.33
CA MET A 357 -18.52 0.89 -7.48
C MET A 357 -17.78 1.09 -8.81
N ILE A 358 -18.24 0.43 -9.88
CA ILE A 358 -17.63 0.52 -11.22
C ILE A 358 -18.00 1.82 -11.93
N SER A 359 -19.15 2.42 -11.58
CA SER A 359 -19.63 3.70 -12.12
C SER A 359 -20.14 4.64 -11.02
N PRO A 360 -20.19 5.97 -11.25
CA PRO A 360 -20.93 6.88 -10.37
C PRO A 360 -22.37 6.39 -10.18
N LEU A 361 -22.92 6.54 -8.97
CA LEU A 361 -24.25 6.04 -8.66
C LEU A 361 -25.33 6.65 -9.56
N SER A 362 -25.18 7.93 -9.93
CA SER A 362 -26.06 8.60 -10.91
C SER A 362 -26.02 7.96 -12.29
N CYS A 363 -24.85 7.50 -12.76
CA CYS A 363 -24.78 6.74 -14.00
C CYS A 363 -25.61 5.46 -13.88
N ILE A 364 -25.36 4.68 -12.82
CA ILE A 364 -26.03 3.39 -12.59
C ILE A 364 -27.55 3.57 -12.48
N LEU A 365 -28.00 4.50 -11.64
CA LEU A 365 -29.42 4.68 -11.31
C LEU A 365 -30.19 5.52 -12.34
N ALA A 366 -29.54 6.49 -12.99
CA ALA A 366 -30.19 7.53 -13.78
C ALA A 366 -29.70 7.59 -15.24
N GLY A 367 -28.67 6.82 -15.60
CA GLY A 367 -28.08 6.78 -16.93
C GLY A 367 -27.43 8.09 -17.38
N GLN A 368 -27.05 8.93 -16.43
CA GLN A 368 -26.46 10.24 -16.70
C GLN A 368 -25.06 10.13 -17.30
N THR A 369 -24.80 10.86 -18.37
CA THR A 369 -23.47 10.96 -19.02
C THR A 369 -22.72 12.25 -18.71
N GLN A 370 -23.42 13.22 -18.17
CA GLN A 370 -22.91 14.55 -17.88
C GLN A 370 -23.62 15.10 -16.65
N PHE A 371 -22.98 16.10 -16.05
CA PHE A 371 -23.53 16.80 -14.90
C PHE A 371 -24.82 17.58 -15.24
N GLU A 372 -25.82 17.50 -14.36
CA GLU A 372 -27.09 18.23 -14.47
C GLU A 372 -27.38 19.05 -13.20
N GLN A 373 -28.07 20.19 -13.36
CA GLN A 373 -28.60 20.94 -12.21
C GLN A 373 -29.89 20.28 -11.69
N PRO A 374 -30.23 20.43 -10.40
CA PRO A 374 -31.46 19.85 -9.87
C PRO A 374 -32.69 20.34 -10.63
N ASP A 375 -33.41 19.41 -11.28
CA ASP A 375 -34.69 19.67 -11.96
C ASP A 375 -35.80 18.80 -11.34
N PHE A 376 -36.54 19.39 -10.40
CA PHE A 376 -37.65 18.72 -9.73
C PHE A 376 -38.88 18.49 -10.62
N SER A 377 -38.92 19.07 -11.83
CA SER A 377 -39.98 18.77 -12.80
C SER A 377 -39.76 17.44 -13.53
N LYS A 378 -38.54 16.88 -13.45
CA LYS A 378 -38.12 15.64 -14.09
C LYS A 378 -37.21 14.82 -13.16
N PRO A 379 -37.69 14.41 -11.97
CA PRO A 379 -36.90 13.56 -11.12
C PRO A 379 -36.69 12.19 -11.77
N TYR A 380 -35.57 11.58 -11.46
CA TYR A 380 -35.37 10.17 -11.76
C TYR A 380 -36.15 9.33 -10.74
N GLU A 381 -36.74 8.24 -11.20
CA GLU A 381 -37.51 7.32 -10.38
C GLU A 381 -36.87 5.93 -10.38
N PHE A 382 -36.69 5.37 -9.18
CA PHE A 382 -36.14 4.04 -8.96
C PHE A 382 -37.15 3.16 -8.23
N VAL A 383 -37.31 1.95 -8.74
CA VAL A 383 -38.11 0.88 -8.16
C VAL A 383 -37.17 -0.30 -7.93
N GLY A 384 -37.11 -0.78 -6.69
CA GLY A 384 -36.12 -1.73 -6.23
C GLY A 384 -35.53 -1.35 -4.88
N LYS A 385 -34.36 -1.89 -4.55
CA LYS A 385 -33.68 -1.70 -3.26
C LYS A 385 -32.26 -1.21 -3.43
N ILE A 386 -31.87 -0.25 -2.61
CA ILE A 386 -30.50 0.24 -2.51
C ILE A 386 -30.03 0.06 -1.06
N TYR A 387 -29.05 -0.81 -0.85
CA TYR A 387 -28.38 -0.93 0.43
C TYR A 387 -27.23 0.07 0.48
N ALA A 388 -27.22 0.91 1.51
CA ALA A 388 -26.22 1.94 1.64
C ALA A 388 -25.80 2.13 3.10
N THR A 389 -24.52 2.39 3.28
CA THR A 389 -23.94 2.72 4.57
C THR A 389 -23.89 4.22 4.75
N CYS A 390 -24.41 4.71 5.88
CA CYS A 390 -24.29 6.12 6.22
C CYS A 390 -22.86 6.41 6.69
N VAL A 391 -22.05 7.09 5.89
CA VAL A 391 -20.63 7.37 6.24
C VAL A 391 -20.44 8.65 7.03
N GLY A 392 -21.52 9.34 7.39
CA GLY A 392 -21.48 10.57 8.16
C GLY A 392 -22.13 11.76 7.47
N GLY A 393 -21.77 12.97 7.90
CA GLY A 393 -22.39 14.18 7.38
C GLY A 393 -22.15 15.42 8.22
N ASN A 394 -22.03 16.59 7.57
CA ASN A 394 -21.89 17.87 8.26
C ASN A 394 -23.26 18.40 8.70
N SER A 395 -23.37 19.68 9.10
CA SER A 395 -24.65 20.30 9.43
C SER A 395 -25.63 20.40 8.24
N THR A 396 -25.14 20.17 7.02
CA THR A 396 -25.83 20.47 5.76
C THR A 396 -26.20 19.22 4.97
N PHE A 397 -25.42 18.13 5.04
CA PHE A 397 -25.64 16.90 4.27
C PHE A 397 -25.49 15.64 5.13
N TYR A 398 -26.36 14.65 4.91
CA TYR A 398 -26.21 13.26 5.39
C TYR A 398 -25.80 12.38 4.22
N HIS A 399 -24.62 11.79 4.32
CA HIS A 399 -23.98 11.07 3.23
C HIS A 399 -24.24 9.57 3.34
N PHE A 400 -24.79 9.01 2.29
CA PHE A 400 -24.98 7.58 2.09
C PHE A 400 -24.08 7.12 0.94
N VAL A 401 -23.38 6.01 1.16
CA VAL A 401 -22.46 5.39 0.19
C VAL A 401 -22.91 3.96 -0.03
N VAL A 402 -22.95 3.54 -1.28
CA VAL A 402 -23.25 2.17 -1.70
C VAL A 402 -21.92 1.42 -1.77
N LEU A 403 -21.79 0.25 -1.15
CA LEU A 403 -20.47 -0.38 -1.02
C LEU A 403 -20.11 -1.25 -2.22
N SER A 404 -21.11 -1.87 -2.85
CA SER A 404 -20.97 -2.69 -4.05
C SER A 404 -22.15 -2.44 -5.00
N GLU A 405 -21.98 -2.69 -6.29
CA GLU A 405 -23.12 -2.70 -7.23
C GLU A 405 -24.12 -3.81 -6.91
N ASP A 406 -23.66 -4.90 -6.27
CA ASP A 406 -24.51 -5.97 -5.78
C ASP A 406 -25.44 -5.49 -4.64
N ASP A 407 -25.19 -4.30 -4.07
CA ASP A 407 -26.08 -3.63 -3.12
C ASP A 407 -27.22 -2.85 -3.79
N ILE A 408 -27.35 -2.93 -5.12
CA ILE A 408 -28.42 -2.30 -5.91
C ILE A 408 -29.26 -3.40 -6.55
N ILE A 409 -30.47 -3.60 -6.05
CA ILE A 409 -31.45 -4.52 -6.64
C ILE A 409 -32.42 -3.70 -7.46
N ASN A 410 -32.22 -3.67 -8.79
CA ASN A 410 -33.07 -2.93 -9.71
C ASN A 410 -34.26 -3.79 -10.18
N GLU A 411 -35.43 -3.58 -9.60
CA GLU A 411 -36.65 -4.32 -9.94
C GLU A 411 -37.47 -3.62 -11.03
N GLY A 412 -37.31 -2.30 -11.17
CA GLY A 412 -37.98 -1.48 -12.17
C GLY A 412 -37.36 -1.54 -13.56
N ASN A 413 -36.15 -2.12 -13.68
CA ASN A 413 -35.38 -2.20 -14.92
C ASN A 413 -35.10 -0.81 -15.56
N ASN A 414 -34.98 0.21 -14.71
CA ASN A 414 -34.68 1.60 -15.08
C ASN A 414 -33.23 1.93 -14.70
N GLY A 415 -32.45 2.56 -15.58
CA GLY A 415 -31.04 2.91 -15.35
C GLY A 415 -30.18 2.67 -16.61
N SER A 416 -28.94 3.17 -16.65
CA SER A 416 -28.02 2.79 -17.72
C SER A 416 -26.67 2.34 -17.16
N HIS A 417 -26.46 1.02 -17.19
CA HIS A 417 -25.13 0.42 -17.03
C HIS A 417 -24.17 0.85 -18.15
N GLU A 418 -24.66 1.62 -19.13
CA GLU A 418 -23.92 2.12 -20.28
C GLU A 418 -22.95 3.27 -19.96
N VAL A 419 -22.95 3.90 -18.76
CA VAL A 419 -22.09 5.05 -18.49
C VAL A 419 -21.09 4.79 -17.36
N ILE A 420 -19.83 4.65 -17.73
CA ILE A 420 -18.73 4.42 -16.81
C ILE A 420 -18.01 5.74 -16.48
N GLY A 421 -17.76 5.98 -15.19
CA GLY A 421 -17.07 7.19 -14.74
C GLY A 421 -15.60 7.23 -15.19
N SER A 422 -15.17 8.37 -15.75
CA SER A 422 -13.81 8.55 -16.30
C SER A 422 -12.69 8.05 -15.38
N LYS A 423 -12.80 8.33 -14.08
CA LYS A 423 -11.78 7.96 -13.09
C LYS A 423 -11.71 6.46 -12.84
N ILE A 424 -12.85 5.79 -12.82
CA ILE A 424 -12.94 4.36 -12.53
C ILE A 424 -12.45 3.55 -13.71
N ALA A 425 -12.82 3.98 -14.92
CA ALA A 425 -12.24 3.44 -16.14
C ALA A 425 -10.71 3.55 -16.12
N LYS A 426 -10.16 4.74 -15.82
CA LYS A 426 -8.71 4.91 -15.69
C LYS A 426 -8.10 3.99 -14.64
N ASN A 427 -8.71 3.87 -13.46
CA ASN A 427 -8.24 2.99 -12.40
C ASN A 427 -8.30 1.50 -12.78
N THR A 428 -9.34 1.09 -13.52
CA THR A 428 -9.45 -0.27 -14.05
C THR A 428 -8.30 -0.56 -15.00
N PHE A 429 -8.01 0.37 -15.90
CA PHE A 429 -6.85 0.25 -16.78
C PHE A 429 -5.53 0.28 -16.01
N PHE A 430 -5.41 1.07 -14.92
CA PHE A 430 -4.20 1.07 -14.09
C PHE A 430 -3.99 -0.27 -13.37
N LYS A 431 -5.04 -0.90 -12.85
CA LYS A 431 -4.97 -2.25 -12.28
C LYS A 431 -4.51 -3.26 -13.34
N TYR A 432 -5.06 -3.17 -14.54
CA TYR A 432 -4.62 -4.01 -15.66
C TYR A 432 -3.16 -3.75 -16.06
N MET A 433 -2.69 -2.50 -15.97
CA MET A 433 -1.28 -2.17 -16.13
C MET A 433 -0.39 -2.82 -15.05
N GLU A 434 -0.84 -2.90 -13.79
CA GLU A 434 -0.10 -3.61 -12.72
C GLU A 434 0.02 -5.11 -13.03
N GLU A 435 -1.08 -5.75 -13.42
CA GLU A 435 -1.11 -7.16 -13.81
C GLU A 435 -0.21 -7.42 -15.02
N PHE A 436 -0.29 -6.56 -16.05
CA PHE A 436 0.56 -6.63 -17.22
C PHE A 436 2.04 -6.40 -16.88
N ALA A 437 2.37 -5.50 -15.95
CA ALA A 437 3.75 -5.28 -15.51
C ALA A 437 4.34 -6.56 -14.89
N ALA A 438 3.56 -7.23 -14.04
CA ALA A 438 3.95 -8.49 -13.42
C ALA A 438 4.26 -9.57 -14.48
N THR A 439 3.50 -9.65 -15.58
CA THR A 439 3.80 -10.58 -16.68
C THR A 439 5.16 -10.33 -17.32
N LEU A 440 5.62 -9.08 -17.36
CA LEU A 440 6.93 -8.72 -17.91
C LEU A 440 8.07 -8.91 -16.90
N GLY A 441 7.76 -9.29 -15.65
CA GLY A 441 8.73 -9.31 -14.56
C GLY A 441 9.15 -7.91 -14.10
N ILE A 442 8.26 -6.92 -14.24
CA ILE A 442 8.47 -5.54 -13.78
C ILE A 442 7.79 -5.38 -12.43
N ASP A 443 8.56 -5.01 -11.41
CA ASP A 443 8.02 -4.60 -10.12
C ASP A 443 7.75 -3.10 -10.13
N VAL A 444 6.54 -2.69 -9.78
CA VAL A 444 6.13 -1.29 -9.82
C VAL A 444 6.06 -0.75 -8.41
N HIS A 445 7.01 0.13 -8.06
CA HIS A 445 7.21 0.57 -6.68
C HIS A 445 6.41 1.82 -6.28
N GLY A 446 5.51 2.33 -7.12
CA GLY A 446 4.66 3.48 -6.80
C GLY A 446 3.38 3.56 -7.63
N ASP A 447 2.58 4.60 -7.43
CA ASP A 447 1.25 4.74 -8.05
C ASP A 447 1.33 4.67 -9.58
N ILE A 448 0.71 3.64 -10.20
CA ILE A 448 0.58 3.55 -11.65
C ILE A 448 -0.32 4.67 -12.16
N THR A 449 0.24 5.46 -13.08
CA THR A 449 -0.49 6.48 -13.83
C THR A 449 -0.18 6.37 -15.32
N THR A 450 -1.01 6.93 -16.21
CA THR A 450 -0.79 6.86 -17.66
C THR A 450 0.04 8.00 -18.22
N ALA A 451 0.12 9.14 -17.51
CA ALA A 451 0.81 10.33 -17.96
C ALA A 451 1.80 10.83 -16.90
N VAL A 452 3.08 10.61 -17.17
CA VAL A 452 4.24 11.35 -16.61
C VAL A 452 4.11 11.71 -15.11
N GLY A 453 4.70 10.92 -14.22
CA GLY A 453 4.71 11.26 -12.80
C GLY A 453 5.92 10.71 -12.06
N THR A 454 6.43 11.50 -11.12
CA THR A 454 7.45 11.14 -10.11
C THR A 454 7.11 9.95 -9.22
N THR A 455 5.96 9.33 -9.42
CA THR A 455 5.44 8.20 -8.67
C THR A 455 5.72 6.86 -9.35
N ASN A 456 5.92 6.84 -10.67
CA ASN A 456 6.26 5.63 -11.42
C ASN A 456 7.74 5.33 -11.22
N ILE A 457 8.06 4.66 -10.12
CA ILE A 457 9.42 4.26 -9.76
C ILE A 457 9.62 2.83 -10.26
N ILE A 458 10.48 2.69 -11.27
CA ILE A 458 10.95 1.40 -11.81
C ILE A 458 12.47 1.51 -12.02
N THR A 459 13.08 0.53 -12.68
CA THR A 459 14.52 0.49 -12.97
C THR A 459 14.83 0.71 -14.47
N THR A 460 16.11 0.83 -14.84
CA THR A 460 16.47 0.86 -16.28
C THR A 460 16.39 -0.52 -16.94
N SER A 461 16.52 -1.62 -16.18
CA SER A 461 16.25 -2.96 -16.71
C SER A 461 14.76 -3.10 -17.05
N ASP A 462 13.86 -2.55 -16.23
CA ASP A 462 12.42 -2.50 -16.53
C ASP A 462 12.09 -1.65 -17.76
N LEU A 463 12.69 -0.46 -17.90
CA LEU A 463 12.56 0.33 -19.13
C LEU A 463 13.04 -0.45 -20.37
N CYS A 464 14.08 -1.26 -20.22
CA CYS A 464 14.57 -2.11 -21.29
C CYS A 464 13.57 -3.25 -21.59
N ARG A 465 12.98 -3.90 -20.58
CA ARG A 465 11.89 -4.89 -20.74
C ARG A 465 10.67 -4.28 -21.45
N ILE A 466 10.30 -3.05 -21.12
CA ILE A 466 9.26 -2.28 -21.83
C ILE A 466 9.65 -2.08 -23.30
N GLY A 467 10.91 -1.78 -23.59
CA GLY A 467 11.43 -1.67 -24.96
C GLY A 467 11.37 -2.99 -25.73
N ILE A 468 11.70 -4.11 -25.08
CA ILE A 468 11.58 -5.48 -25.64
C ILE A 468 10.12 -5.80 -25.98
N LYS A 469 9.19 -5.51 -25.06
CA LYS A 469 7.76 -5.70 -25.32
C LYS A 469 7.26 -4.80 -26.45
N GLY A 470 7.71 -3.54 -26.46
CA GLY A 470 7.30 -2.56 -27.46
C GLY A 470 7.70 -2.95 -28.89
N VAL A 471 8.92 -3.48 -29.09
CA VAL A 471 9.35 -3.90 -30.43
C VAL A 471 8.63 -5.17 -30.88
N HIS A 472 8.13 -6.01 -29.96
CA HIS A 472 7.33 -7.19 -30.30
C HIS A 472 5.82 -6.94 -30.31
N THR A 473 5.40 -5.68 -30.21
CA THR A 473 4.00 -5.27 -30.38
C THR A 473 3.85 -4.71 -31.78
N GLU A 474 3.34 -5.51 -32.73
CA GLU A 474 3.26 -5.17 -34.17
C GLU A 474 2.61 -3.80 -34.41
N LEU A 475 1.42 -3.57 -33.85
CA LEU A 475 0.72 -2.28 -33.95
C LEU A 475 1.50 -1.11 -33.35
N LEU A 476 2.34 -1.35 -32.34
CA LEU A 476 3.18 -0.28 -31.80
C LEU A 476 4.34 0.01 -32.75
N GLN A 477 4.96 -1.00 -33.35
CA GLN A 477 6.08 -0.82 -34.28
C GLN A 477 5.73 0.15 -35.42
N ASP A 478 4.51 0.04 -35.96
CA ASP A 478 4.01 0.93 -37.02
C ASP A 478 3.88 2.39 -36.57
N ILE A 479 3.56 2.61 -35.29
CA ILE A 479 3.33 3.94 -34.71
C ILE A 479 4.63 4.56 -34.17
N TRP A 480 5.50 3.73 -33.58
CA TRP A 480 6.56 4.17 -32.67
C TRP A 480 7.61 5.07 -33.33
N ASN A 481 7.78 4.91 -34.65
CA ASN A 481 8.83 5.57 -35.41
C ASN A 481 8.35 6.44 -36.57
N ASP A 482 7.04 6.66 -36.67
CA ASP A 482 6.51 7.62 -37.64
C ASP A 482 7.14 9.00 -37.43
N LEU A 483 7.74 9.57 -38.47
CA LEU A 483 8.35 10.90 -38.37
C LEU A 483 7.31 12.00 -38.11
N THR A 484 6.13 11.84 -38.71
CA THR A 484 4.99 12.73 -38.59
C THR A 484 3.70 11.94 -38.73
N TYR A 485 2.68 12.32 -37.97
CA TYR A 485 1.34 11.77 -38.10
C TYR A 485 0.32 12.89 -38.29
N THR A 486 -0.73 12.64 -39.09
CA THR A 486 -1.82 13.60 -39.26
C THR A 486 -3.17 12.95 -38.97
N GLY A 487 -3.71 13.26 -37.79
CA GLY A 487 -5.02 12.80 -37.34
C GLY A 487 -6.08 13.90 -37.37
N GLN A 488 -7.28 13.55 -36.92
CA GLN A 488 -8.39 14.48 -36.74
C GLN A 488 -8.81 14.53 -35.27
N ILE A 489 -9.23 15.71 -34.84
CA ILE A 489 -9.89 15.93 -33.54
C ILE A 489 -11.26 16.50 -33.87
N ILE A 490 -12.32 15.81 -33.45
CA ILE A 490 -13.71 16.13 -33.80
C ILE A 490 -14.36 16.81 -32.60
N ASP A 491 -14.97 17.98 -32.78
CA ASP A 491 -15.68 18.67 -31.70
C ASP A 491 -17.11 18.13 -31.47
N SER A 492 -17.78 18.63 -30.44
CA SER A 492 -19.18 18.28 -30.09
C SER A 492 -20.21 18.56 -31.19
N ASN A 493 -19.88 19.39 -32.18
CA ASN A 493 -20.74 19.66 -33.34
C ASN A 493 -20.41 18.76 -34.53
N GLY A 494 -19.49 17.81 -34.38
CA GLY A 494 -19.02 16.93 -35.44
C GLY A 494 -18.02 17.59 -36.41
N VAL A 495 -17.46 18.76 -36.06
CA VAL A 495 -16.50 19.46 -36.93
C VAL A 495 -15.09 18.93 -36.67
N ALA A 496 -14.47 18.37 -37.71
CA ALA A 496 -13.13 17.82 -37.63
C ALA A 496 -12.03 18.86 -37.85
N ARG A 497 -11.10 18.96 -36.88
CA ARG A 497 -9.85 19.71 -36.97
C ARG A 497 -8.69 18.77 -37.31
N LYS A 498 -8.14 18.91 -38.51
CA LYS A 498 -6.94 18.19 -38.95
C LYS A 498 -5.72 18.68 -38.17
N THR A 499 -4.96 17.75 -37.58
CA THR A 499 -3.84 18.07 -36.70
C THR A 499 -2.62 17.22 -37.06
N THR A 500 -1.52 17.89 -37.40
CA THR A 500 -0.24 17.24 -37.73
C THR A 500 0.73 17.36 -36.55
N VAL A 501 1.29 16.23 -36.13
CA VAL A 501 2.29 16.12 -35.06
C VAL A 501 3.60 15.55 -35.57
N LYS A 502 4.68 15.76 -34.82
CA LYS A 502 6.03 15.27 -35.16
C LYS A 502 6.59 14.42 -34.04
N ASN A 503 7.41 13.43 -34.40
CA ASN A 503 8.16 12.65 -33.43
C ASN A 503 9.27 13.50 -32.80
N VAL A 504 9.18 13.79 -31.50
CA VAL A 504 10.14 14.68 -30.82
C VAL A 504 11.53 14.06 -30.64
N VAL A 505 11.63 12.72 -30.64
CA VAL A 505 12.91 12.02 -30.52
C VAL A 505 13.62 12.01 -31.87
N LEU A 506 12.98 11.46 -32.90
CA LEU A 506 13.58 11.31 -34.23
C LEU A 506 13.86 12.65 -34.92
N ASN A 507 13.04 13.68 -34.65
CA ASN A 507 13.29 15.03 -35.17
C ASN A 507 14.29 15.83 -34.34
N GLY A 508 14.70 15.33 -33.15
CA GLY A 508 15.62 16.03 -32.25
C GLY A 508 17.07 16.03 -32.75
N ASP A 509 17.79 17.12 -32.50
CA ASP A 509 19.16 17.31 -32.98
C ASP A 509 20.14 16.30 -32.36
N ASP A 510 19.95 15.93 -31.09
CA ASP A 510 20.78 14.92 -30.43
C ASP A 510 20.64 13.53 -31.09
N CYS A 511 19.42 13.12 -31.42
CA CYS A 511 19.17 11.85 -32.10
C CYS A 511 19.86 11.83 -33.47
N LYS A 512 19.69 12.92 -34.24
CA LYS A 512 20.31 13.11 -35.56
C LYS A 512 21.85 13.14 -35.51
N LYS A 513 22.41 13.62 -34.41
CA LYS A 513 23.85 13.72 -34.21
C LYS A 513 24.48 12.40 -33.77
N TYR A 514 23.87 11.73 -32.80
CA TYR A 514 24.51 10.61 -32.10
C TYR A 514 24.03 9.23 -32.57
N ILE A 515 22.79 9.09 -33.06
CA ILE A 515 22.21 7.77 -33.34
C ILE A 515 22.03 7.52 -34.83
N THR A 516 21.25 8.35 -35.51
CA THR A 516 20.85 8.09 -36.92
C THR A 516 22.01 7.97 -37.92
N PRO A 517 23.22 8.54 -37.69
CA PRO A 517 24.35 8.29 -38.59
C PRO A 517 24.92 6.87 -38.50
N TYR A 518 24.61 6.13 -37.43
CA TYR A 518 25.25 4.85 -37.10
C TYR A 518 24.26 3.69 -36.99
N TYR A 519 23.01 3.96 -36.60
CA TYR A 519 22.01 2.93 -36.32
C TYR A 519 20.68 3.24 -37.01
N THR A 520 20.03 2.20 -37.53
CA THR A 520 18.64 2.26 -37.99
C THR A 520 17.72 2.07 -36.78
N ILE A 521 16.92 3.09 -36.46
CA ILE A 521 16.01 3.07 -35.32
C ILE A 521 14.74 2.32 -35.70
N VAL A 522 14.27 1.43 -34.81
CA VAL A 522 13.02 0.66 -34.94
C VAL A 522 11.99 0.98 -33.84
N GLY A 523 12.41 1.65 -32.77
CA GLY A 523 11.50 2.22 -31.79
C GLY A 523 12.19 3.24 -30.89
N SER A 524 11.50 4.29 -30.45
CA SER A 524 12.09 5.21 -29.47
C SER A 524 11.07 6.00 -28.65
N LYS A 525 11.38 6.20 -27.36
CA LYS A 525 10.63 7.11 -26.51
C LYS A 525 11.55 7.83 -25.54
N GLY A 526 11.53 9.15 -25.60
CA GLY A 526 12.21 10.02 -24.64
C GLY A 526 11.27 10.49 -23.52
N GLY A 527 11.84 10.75 -22.35
CA GLY A 527 11.16 11.34 -21.21
C GLY A 527 11.99 12.42 -20.54
N SER A 528 11.33 13.50 -20.10
CA SER A 528 11.98 14.57 -19.36
C SER A 528 11.09 15.25 -18.35
N LEU A 529 11.69 15.61 -17.20
CA LEU A 529 11.06 16.41 -16.17
C LEU A 529 12.02 17.52 -15.73
N ASN A 530 11.47 18.71 -15.51
CA ASN A 530 12.20 19.85 -15.00
C ASN A 530 11.67 20.18 -13.60
N TYR A 531 12.44 19.86 -12.56
CA TYR A 531 12.13 20.24 -11.19
C TYR A 531 13.08 21.37 -10.80
N GLU A 532 12.51 22.53 -10.44
CA GLU A 532 13.25 23.69 -9.96
C GLU A 532 13.30 23.69 -8.42
N ASN A 533 13.65 22.57 -7.77
CA ASN A 533 13.87 22.57 -6.31
C ASN A 533 15.07 21.72 -5.89
N GLU A 534 15.63 22.03 -4.72
CA GLU A 534 16.87 21.44 -4.19
C GLU A 534 16.82 19.92 -3.98
N TYR A 535 15.61 19.32 -3.99
CA TYR A 535 15.39 17.89 -3.77
C TYR A 535 15.24 17.08 -5.05
N ARG A 536 14.97 17.73 -6.21
CA ARG A 536 14.73 17.05 -7.49
C ARG A 536 15.46 17.81 -8.62
N SER A 537 16.48 17.18 -9.22
CA SER A 537 17.21 17.71 -10.37
C SER A 537 16.53 17.38 -11.71
N PHE A 538 17.05 17.90 -12.83
CA PHE A 538 16.52 17.59 -14.17
C PHE A 538 16.63 16.10 -14.48
N ILE A 539 15.54 15.51 -14.96
CA ILE A 539 15.45 14.08 -15.29
C ILE A 539 15.40 13.92 -16.80
N ARG A 540 16.22 13.02 -17.35
CA ARG A 540 16.20 12.63 -18.76
C ARG A 540 16.38 11.12 -18.91
N ASN A 541 15.40 10.49 -19.54
CA ASN A 541 15.43 9.06 -19.86
C ASN A 541 15.18 8.84 -21.35
N LEU A 542 15.66 7.71 -21.85
CA LEU A 542 15.47 7.29 -23.23
C LEU A 542 15.36 5.77 -23.30
N ILE A 543 14.27 5.28 -23.89
CA ILE A 543 14.16 3.93 -24.45
C ILE A 543 14.43 4.06 -25.94
N MET A 544 15.29 3.20 -26.48
CA MET A 544 15.54 3.13 -27.91
C MET A 544 15.83 1.70 -28.35
N VAL A 545 15.28 1.33 -29.50
CA VAL A 545 15.51 0.05 -30.15
C VAL A 545 16.04 0.31 -31.54
N VAL A 546 17.12 -0.38 -31.90
CA VAL A 546 17.79 -0.27 -33.20
C VAL A 546 18.00 -1.64 -33.82
N GLU A 547 18.22 -1.66 -35.13
CA GLU A 547 18.68 -2.83 -35.87
C GLU A 547 20.02 -3.34 -35.31
N GLY A 548 20.10 -4.64 -35.05
CA GLY A 548 21.29 -5.33 -34.54
C GLY A 548 21.97 -6.24 -35.56
N PRO A 549 23.08 -6.90 -35.17
CA PRO A 549 23.76 -7.89 -36.02
C PRO A 549 22.90 -9.14 -36.26
N ASP A 550 23.12 -9.85 -37.38
CA ASP A 550 22.54 -11.19 -37.66
C ASP A 550 21.04 -11.38 -37.33
N ASN A 551 20.17 -10.52 -37.86
CA ASN A 551 18.72 -10.58 -37.65
C ASN A 551 18.30 -10.46 -36.17
N THR A 552 18.86 -9.48 -35.48
CA THR A 552 18.53 -9.13 -34.10
C THR A 552 18.07 -7.67 -33.99
N TYR A 553 17.51 -7.33 -32.82
CA TYR A 553 17.37 -5.96 -32.35
C TYR A 553 18.34 -5.70 -31.20
N ILE A 554 18.78 -4.45 -31.05
CA ILE A 554 19.44 -3.95 -29.85
C ILE A 554 18.46 -3.06 -29.12
N VAL A 555 18.09 -3.45 -27.90
CA VAL A 555 17.22 -2.66 -27.02
C VAL A 555 18.09 -1.97 -25.97
N GLY A 556 17.89 -0.67 -25.77
CA GLY A 556 18.63 0.11 -24.78
C GLY A 556 17.72 1.04 -23.98
N ALA A 557 18.01 1.16 -22.70
CA ALA A 557 17.41 2.12 -21.79
C ALA A 557 18.50 2.89 -21.04
N VAL A 558 18.38 4.21 -20.99
CA VAL A 558 19.31 5.12 -20.30
C VAL A 558 18.53 6.07 -19.41
N ALA A 559 19.03 6.31 -18.20
CA ALA A 559 18.48 7.28 -17.26
C ALA A 559 19.55 8.22 -16.69
N ASN A 560 19.17 9.48 -16.49
CA ASN A 560 20.00 10.54 -15.92
C ASN A 560 19.16 11.48 -15.04
N GLN A 561 19.76 11.92 -13.93
CA GLN A 561 19.15 12.85 -12.98
C GLN A 561 20.20 13.87 -12.48
N SER A 562 20.34 14.97 -13.22
CA SER A 562 21.33 16.03 -12.96
C SER A 562 21.09 17.22 -13.90
N GLU A 563 21.64 18.40 -13.58
CA GLU A 563 21.54 19.59 -14.44
C GLU A 563 22.01 19.37 -15.89
N ASP A 564 22.99 18.47 -16.08
CA ASP A 564 23.57 18.12 -17.37
C ASP A 564 22.92 16.87 -18.02
N ALA A 565 21.81 16.36 -17.49
CA ALA A 565 21.21 15.09 -17.90
C ALA A 565 20.93 14.98 -19.42
N SER A 566 20.57 16.08 -20.09
CA SER A 566 20.36 16.12 -21.54
C SER A 566 21.63 15.79 -22.32
N THR A 567 22.77 16.32 -21.89
CA THR A 567 24.07 16.17 -22.57
C THR A 567 24.62 14.74 -22.50
N ARG A 568 24.18 13.95 -21.52
CA ARG A 568 24.68 12.60 -21.24
C ARG A 568 23.84 11.50 -21.90
N THR A 569 22.56 11.76 -22.16
CA THR A 569 21.58 10.72 -22.51
C THR A 569 21.88 10.05 -23.86
N TYR A 570 21.96 10.81 -24.95
CA TYR A 570 22.21 10.26 -26.28
C TYR A 570 23.64 9.73 -26.49
N PRO A 571 24.70 10.40 -26.00
CA PRO A 571 26.06 9.83 -26.05
C PRO A 571 26.17 8.48 -25.32
N SER A 572 25.53 8.36 -24.15
CA SER A 572 25.53 7.10 -23.40
C SER A 572 24.73 6.01 -24.11
N MET A 573 23.59 6.35 -24.73
CA MET A 573 22.82 5.39 -25.54
C MET A 573 23.65 4.87 -26.73
N LYS A 574 24.36 5.76 -27.42
CA LYS A 574 25.27 5.39 -28.51
C LYS A 574 26.38 4.46 -28.02
N ALA A 575 27.05 4.82 -26.92
CA ALA A 575 28.12 4.02 -26.34
C ALA A 575 27.62 2.64 -25.86
N LEU A 576 26.39 2.56 -25.33
CA LEU A 576 25.74 1.31 -24.96
C LEU A 576 25.52 0.41 -26.17
N PHE A 577 25.01 0.94 -27.28
CA PHE A 577 24.84 0.16 -28.51
C PHE A 577 26.18 -0.33 -29.07
N ASP A 578 27.19 0.54 -29.14
CA ASP A 578 28.52 0.14 -29.61
C ASP A 578 29.11 -0.98 -28.74
N LEU A 579 28.93 -0.88 -27.42
CA LEU A 579 29.40 -1.88 -26.48
C LEU A 579 28.73 -3.22 -26.72
N LEU A 580 27.41 -3.24 -26.91
CA LEU A 580 26.67 -4.47 -27.15
C LEU A 580 27.09 -5.12 -28.47
N VAL A 581 27.30 -4.33 -29.52
CA VAL A 581 27.83 -4.81 -30.80
C VAL A 581 29.27 -5.36 -30.64
N ALA A 582 30.13 -4.66 -29.91
CA ALA A 582 31.49 -5.11 -29.63
C ALA A 582 31.50 -6.44 -28.85
N LYS A 583 30.67 -6.56 -27.80
CA LYS A 583 30.48 -7.80 -27.07
C LYS A 583 29.99 -8.94 -27.96
N TYR A 584 29.01 -8.67 -28.84
CA TYR A 584 28.46 -9.66 -29.76
C TYR A 584 29.55 -10.27 -30.66
N TYR A 585 30.49 -9.45 -31.15
CA TYR A 585 31.62 -9.90 -31.95
C TYR A 585 32.84 -10.35 -31.14
N GLY A 586 32.74 -10.44 -29.80
CA GLY A 586 33.85 -10.87 -28.93
C GLY A 586 35.03 -9.88 -28.89
N GLN A 587 34.77 -8.59 -29.09
CA GLN A 587 35.77 -7.52 -29.05
C GLN A 587 35.98 -6.98 -27.63
N ASP A 588 37.13 -6.36 -27.37
CA ASP A 588 37.42 -5.69 -26.09
C ASP A 588 36.54 -4.44 -25.92
N THR A 589 35.80 -4.38 -24.81
CA THR A 589 34.85 -3.31 -24.50
C THR A 589 35.36 -2.30 -23.49
N THR A 590 36.57 -2.47 -22.96
CA THR A 590 37.11 -1.70 -21.81
C THR A 590 37.07 -0.18 -22.03
N GLU A 591 37.41 0.30 -23.23
CA GLU A 591 37.36 1.75 -23.54
C GLU A 591 35.95 2.24 -23.88
N ILE A 592 35.08 1.39 -24.42
CA ILE A 592 33.71 1.76 -24.78
C ILE A 592 32.87 1.96 -23.51
N GLU A 593 33.06 1.08 -22.52
CA GLU A 593 32.39 1.16 -21.20
C GLU A 593 32.59 2.52 -20.52
N LYS A 594 33.80 3.09 -20.63
CA LYS A 594 34.11 4.41 -20.07
C LYS A 594 33.31 5.56 -20.70
N ASN A 595 32.82 5.38 -21.93
CA ASN A 595 32.00 6.37 -22.63
C ASN A 595 30.52 6.32 -22.22
N ILE A 596 30.09 5.31 -21.46
CA ILE A 596 28.76 5.23 -20.87
C ILE A 596 28.72 6.13 -19.63
N ILE A 597 28.54 7.42 -19.88
CA ILE A 597 28.55 8.45 -18.86
C ILE A 597 27.21 8.61 -18.15
N SER A 598 26.19 7.80 -18.43
CA SER A 598 24.88 7.90 -17.78
C SER A 598 24.91 7.50 -16.31
N MET A 599 23.87 7.91 -15.56
CA MET A 599 23.66 7.47 -14.17
C MET A 599 23.37 5.96 -14.10
N ALA A 600 22.41 5.50 -14.91
CA ALA A 600 22.04 4.10 -15.05
C ALA A 600 21.76 3.75 -16.52
N CYS A 601 21.96 2.49 -16.89
CA CYS A 601 21.52 1.95 -18.16
C CYS A 601 21.39 0.42 -18.14
N ALA A 602 20.55 -0.09 -19.03
CA ALA A 602 20.47 -1.51 -19.36
C ALA A 602 20.31 -1.66 -20.88
N GLY A 603 20.92 -2.69 -21.45
CA GLY A 603 20.70 -3.01 -22.85
C GLY A 603 21.02 -4.46 -23.18
N VAL A 604 20.37 -4.97 -24.23
CA VAL A 604 20.44 -6.38 -24.63
C VAL A 604 20.22 -6.52 -26.14
N ILE A 605 20.89 -7.51 -26.73
CA ILE A 605 20.65 -7.95 -28.10
C ILE A 605 19.70 -9.14 -28.09
N ILE A 606 18.57 -9.00 -28.79
CA ILE A 606 17.49 -9.98 -28.82
C ILE A 606 17.17 -10.40 -30.27
N PRO A 607 16.75 -11.65 -30.51
CA PRO A 607 16.36 -12.08 -31.85
C PRO A 607 15.04 -11.40 -32.25
N LYS A 608 14.85 -11.14 -33.55
CA LYS A 608 13.59 -10.59 -34.07
C LYS A 608 12.44 -11.61 -34.05
N GLU A 609 12.79 -12.89 -34.18
CA GLU A 609 11.86 -14.01 -34.21
C GLU A 609 12.18 -14.98 -33.07
N ASN A 610 11.17 -15.69 -32.55
CA ASN A 610 11.34 -16.65 -31.46
C ASN A 610 12.02 -16.02 -30.21
N CYS A 611 11.63 -14.79 -29.90
CA CYS A 611 12.03 -14.11 -28.67
C CYS A 611 11.56 -14.91 -27.44
N GLU A 612 12.25 -14.76 -26.31
CA GLU A 612 11.83 -15.40 -25.05
C GLU A 612 10.43 -14.91 -24.62
N PRO A 613 9.69 -15.72 -23.86
CA PRO A 613 8.41 -15.30 -23.30
C PRO A 613 8.59 -14.12 -22.33
N ASP A 614 7.48 -13.41 -22.12
CA ASP A 614 7.36 -12.37 -21.10
C ASP A 614 7.80 -12.93 -19.72
N GLY A 615 8.55 -12.13 -18.96
CA GLY A 615 9.11 -12.52 -17.65
C GLY A 615 10.48 -13.20 -17.69
N TYR A 616 11.08 -13.44 -18.87
CA TYR A 616 12.46 -13.90 -18.96
C TYR A 616 13.45 -12.87 -18.38
N ASP A 617 14.42 -13.34 -17.58
CA ASP A 617 15.44 -12.48 -17.00
C ASP A 617 16.59 -12.21 -17.98
N TRP A 618 16.41 -11.16 -18.80
CA TRP A 618 17.35 -10.70 -19.81
C TRP A 618 18.72 -10.30 -19.26
N PHE A 619 18.80 -9.91 -17.99
CA PHE A 619 19.99 -9.31 -17.37
C PHE A 619 20.61 -10.21 -16.30
N SER A 620 20.11 -11.43 -16.14
CA SER A 620 20.73 -12.46 -15.32
C SER A 620 22.20 -12.69 -15.71
N PRO A 621 23.10 -12.98 -14.76
CA PRO A 621 24.45 -13.47 -15.06
C PRO A 621 24.46 -14.73 -15.94
N ASN A 622 23.37 -15.49 -15.94
CA ASN A 622 23.18 -16.71 -16.73
C ASN A 622 22.38 -16.47 -18.03
N SER A 623 22.04 -15.22 -18.37
CA SER A 623 21.31 -14.91 -19.60
C SER A 623 22.13 -15.35 -20.80
N LYS A 624 21.51 -16.09 -21.73
CA LYS A 624 22.15 -16.52 -22.97
C LYS A 624 22.35 -15.39 -24.00
N TYR A 625 21.79 -14.21 -23.73
CA TYR A 625 21.84 -13.05 -24.61
C TYR A 625 22.95 -12.09 -24.22
N VAL A 626 23.54 -11.46 -25.24
CA VAL A 626 24.54 -10.40 -25.04
C VAL A 626 23.85 -9.20 -24.41
N ASN A 627 24.21 -8.90 -23.17
CA ASN A 627 23.63 -7.82 -22.39
C ASN A 627 24.70 -6.98 -21.65
N TYR A 628 24.28 -5.82 -21.18
CA TYR A 628 25.08 -4.95 -20.33
C TYR A 628 24.18 -4.11 -19.42
N THR A 629 24.63 -3.96 -18.18
CA THR A 629 23.96 -3.16 -17.15
C THR A 629 24.94 -2.26 -16.43
N LYS A 630 24.53 -1.03 -16.12
CA LYS A 630 25.23 -0.11 -15.21
C LYS A 630 24.19 0.45 -14.25
N ASN A 631 24.31 0.13 -12.96
CA ASN A 631 23.34 0.52 -11.92
C ASN A 631 21.89 0.23 -12.36
N ALA A 632 21.67 -0.89 -13.06
CA ALA A 632 20.44 -1.06 -13.82
C ALA A 632 19.20 -1.12 -12.93
N GLU A 633 19.35 -1.73 -11.75
CA GLU A 633 18.34 -1.93 -10.71
C GLU A 633 18.16 -0.73 -9.78
N GLN A 634 18.91 0.36 -10.00
CA GLN A 634 18.66 1.60 -9.28
C GLN A 634 17.28 2.13 -9.68
N THR A 635 16.46 2.48 -8.69
CA THR A 635 15.16 3.12 -8.89
C THR A 635 15.30 4.47 -9.59
N ILE A 636 14.49 4.70 -10.61
CA ILE A 636 14.47 5.91 -11.41
C ILE A 636 13.04 6.43 -11.59
N THR A 637 12.91 7.75 -11.73
CA THR A 637 11.66 8.34 -12.26
C THR A 637 11.66 8.22 -13.78
N THR A 638 10.59 7.69 -14.37
CA THR A 638 10.53 7.34 -15.81
C THR A 638 10.16 8.48 -16.76
N ALA A 639 9.53 9.54 -16.25
CA ALA A 639 8.96 10.62 -17.05
C ALA A 639 8.09 10.07 -18.20
N SER A 640 8.20 10.61 -19.43
CA SER A 640 7.40 10.16 -20.57
C SER A 640 7.82 8.83 -21.21
N CYS A 641 8.88 8.15 -20.73
CA CYS A 641 9.19 6.80 -21.23
C CYS A 641 8.12 5.78 -20.83
N TRP A 642 7.42 6.03 -19.73
CA TRP A 642 6.29 5.21 -19.26
C TRP A 642 5.14 5.11 -20.27
N LYS A 643 5.01 6.08 -21.18
CA LYS A 643 3.99 6.06 -22.24
C LYS A 643 4.15 4.88 -23.20
N THR A 644 5.37 4.35 -23.35
CA THR A 644 5.59 3.10 -24.10
C THR A 644 4.91 1.93 -23.40
N PHE A 645 5.01 1.85 -22.07
CA PHE A 645 4.32 0.82 -21.30
C PHE A 645 2.80 0.96 -21.40
N THR A 646 2.28 2.18 -21.25
CA THR A 646 0.86 2.49 -21.50
C THR A 646 0.39 2.00 -22.87
N ALA A 647 1.17 2.23 -23.93
CA ALA A 647 0.84 1.76 -25.27
C ALA A 647 0.84 0.24 -25.38
N CYS A 648 1.88 -0.43 -24.87
CA CYS A 648 1.96 -1.89 -24.86
C CYS A 648 0.78 -2.52 -24.10
N THR A 649 0.42 -1.98 -22.93
CA THR A 649 -0.72 -2.49 -22.16
C THR A 649 -2.03 -2.28 -22.92
N ALA A 650 -2.27 -1.09 -23.48
CA ALA A 650 -3.49 -0.82 -24.24
C ALA A 650 -3.62 -1.78 -25.43
N LEU A 651 -2.55 -1.95 -26.21
CA LEU A 651 -2.48 -2.83 -27.38
C LEU A 651 -2.49 -4.33 -27.03
N SER A 652 -2.33 -4.70 -25.76
CA SER A 652 -2.58 -6.07 -25.30
C SER A 652 -4.07 -6.39 -25.14
N TYR A 653 -4.91 -5.35 -25.07
CA TYR A 653 -6.36 -5.46 -24.87
C TYR A 653 -7.16 -5.10 -26.13
N ILE A 654 -6.73 -4.07 -26.87
CA ILE A 654 -7.43 -3.60 -28.08
C ILE A 654 -6.88 -4.28 -29.34
N SER A 655 -7.77 -4.50 -30.31
CA SER A 655 -7.48 -5.09 -31.62
C SER A 655 -7.23 -4.03 -32.71
N GLU A 656 -6.81 -4.47 -33.90
CA GLU A 656 -6.67 -3.58 -35.06
C GLU A 656 -8.00 -2.91 -35.46
N GLU A 657 -9.13 -3.60 -35.28
CA GLU A 657 -10.46 -3.05 -35.56
C GLU A 657 -10.83 -1.91 -34.59
N ASP A 658 -10.30 -1.95 -33.37
CA ASP A 658 -10.55 -0.92 -32.36
C ASP A 658 -9.82 0.39 -32.68
N LEU A 659 -8.73 0.35 -33.45
CA LEU A 659 -7.89 1.53 -33.71
C LEU A 659 -8.66 2.72 -34.30
N GLN A 660 -9.71 2.44 -35.07
CA GLN A 660 -10.55 3.46 -35.70
C GLN A 660 -11.74 3.91 -34.83
N LYS A 661 -11.99 3.28 -33.67
CA LYS A 661 -13.06 3.70 -32.76
C LYS A 661 -12.79 5.10 -32.22
N LEU A 662 -13.82 5.93 -32.22
CA LEU A 662 -13.78 7.26 -31.62
C LEU A 662 -13.85 7.15 -30.10
N ILE A 663 -12.90 7.77 -29.42
CA ILE A 663 -12.80 7.86 -27.97
C ILE A 663 -12.89 9.32 -27.55
N TYR A 664 -13.71 9.55 -26.53
CA TYR A 664 -14.05 10.88 -26.02
C TYR A 664 -12.88 11.53 -25.27
N VAL A 665 -12.78 12.85 -25.36
CA VAL A 665 -11.80 13.67 -24.65
C VAL A 665 -12.59 14.61 -23.74
N GLY A 666 -12.75 14.21 -22.48
CA GLY A 666 -13.49 14.96 -21.49
C GLY A 666 -12.64 16.02 -20.79
N SER A 667 -13.32 16.92 -20.09
CA SER A 667 -12.69 17.95 -19.25
C SER A 667 -11.76 17.35 -18.18
N THR A 668 -12.07 16.15 -17.68
CA THR A 668 -11.26 15.41 -16.69
C THR A 668 -9.90 14.97 -17.20
N GLU A 669 -9.72 14.81 -18.51
CA GLU A 669 -8.44 14.44 -19.14
C GLU A 669 -7.57 15.67 -19.45
N LEU A 670 -8.13 16.88 -19.40
CA LEU A 670 -7.43 18.14 -19.70
C LEU A 670 -6.56 18.67 -18.56
N ASN A 671 -6.61 18.04 -17.37
CA ASN A 671 -5.89 18.49 -16.17
C ASN A 671 -4.35 18.51 -16.30
N SER A 672 -3.79 18.07 -17.44
CA SER A 672 -2.36 18.19 -17.72
C SER A 672 -2.01 19.52 -18.39
N ILE A 673 -1.08 20.26 -17.78
CA ILE A 673 -0.49 21.50 -18.31
C ILE A 673 0.08 21.24 -19.73
N ALA A 674 -0.26 22.12 -20.68
CA ALA A 674 0.23 22.18 -22.07
C ALA A 674 0.45 20.81 -22.76
N SER A 675 -0.58 20.29 -23.43
CA SER A 675 -0.47 19.10 -24.29
C SER A 675 -0.24 19.48 -25.75
N THR A 676 0.51 18.64 -26.48
CA THR A 676 0.60 18.70 -27.94
C THR A 676 0.07 17.39 -28.52
N PRO A 677 -1.00 17.40 -29.34
CA PRO A 677 -1.76 18.58 -29.73
C PRO A 677 -2.62 19.15 -28.58
N THR A 678 -3.06 20.40 -28.73
CA THR A 678 -4.00 21.03 -27.81
C THR A 678 -5.38 20.41 -27.95
N PHE A 679 -6.02 20.15 -26.80
CA PHE A 679 -7.41 19.71 -26.66
C PHE A 679 -8.20 20.77 -25.89
N TYR A 680 -9.49 20.86 -26.18
CA TYR A 680 -10.42 21.83 -25.57
C TYR A 680 -11.50 21.18 -24.71
N GLY A 681 -11.61 19.84 -24.75
CA GLY A 681 -12.68 19.10 -24.08
C GLY A 681 -13.93 19.03 -24.94
N ASP A 682 -14.79 18.06 -24.66
CA ASP A 682 -15.93 17.72 -25.51
C ASP A 682 -15.50 17.46 -26.97
N GLU A 683 -14.40 16.73 -27.12
CA GLU A 683 -13.81 16.34 -28.41
C GLU A 683 -13.72 14.81 -28.52
N TRP A 684 -13.53 14.29 -29.74
CA TRP A 684 -13.32 12.88 -30.03
C TRP A 684 -12.10 12.69 -30.94
N ILE A 685 -11.33 11.63 -30.67
CA ILE A 685 -10.19 11.18 -31.48
C ILE A 685 -10.28 9.68 -31.68
N THR A 686 -9.60 9.12 -32.69
CA THR A 686 -9.47 7.65 -32.78
C THR A 686 -8.43 7.12 -31.81
N PHE A 687 -8.50 5.82 -31.45
CA PHE A 687 -7.43 5.15 -30.70
C PHE A 687 -6.07 5.30 -31.40
N GLU A 688 -6.03 5.13 -32.72
CA GLU A 688 -4.84 5.34 -33.54
C GLU A 688 -4.28 6.76 -33.35
N ALA A 689 -5.12 7.79 -33.46
CA ALA A 689 -4.69 9.17 -33.27
C ALA A 689 -4.20 9.41 -31.84
N ALA A 690 -4.85 8.84 -30.83
CA ALA A 690 -4.43 8.93 -29.45
C ALA A 690 -3.05 8.29 -29.23
N LEU A 691 -2.80 7.09 -29.78
CA LEU A 691 -1.50 6.41 -29.71
C LEU A 691 -0.40 7.23 -30.39
N HIS A 692 -0.65 7.76 -31.59
CA HIS A 692 0.31 8.63 -32.28
C HIS A 692 0.57 9.93 -31.50
N PHE A 693 -0.46 10.58 -30.98
CA PHE A 693 -0.30 11.79 -30.16
C PHE A 693 0.46 11.50 -28.86
N MET A 694 0.28 10.32 -28.26
CA MET A 694 1.03 9.92 -27.07
C MET A 694 2.50 9.59 -27.38
N MET A 695 2.76 8.87 -28.47
CA MET A 695 4.10 8.36 -28.78
C MET A 695 4.98 9.41 -29.47
N LEU A 696 4.43 10.19 -30.40
CA LEU A 696 5.20 11.10 -31.25
C LEU A 696 5.49 12.47 -30.60
N PRO A 697 4.51 13.36 -30.34
CA PRO A 697 4.74 14.63 -29.66
C PRO A 697 4.75 14.50 -28.13
N SER A 698 4.56 13.29 -27.59
CA SER A 698 4.54 13.04 -26.15
C SER A 698 3.36 13.69 -25.41
N SER A 699 2.17 13.74 -26.02
CA SER A 699 0.92 14.26 -25.44
C SER A 699 0.71 13.80 -24.00
N ASN A 700 0.22 14.70 -23.14
CA ASN A 700 -0.12 14.38 -21.76
C ASN A 700 -1.63 14.08 -21.59
N VAL A 701 -2.46 14.51 -22.55
CA VAL A 701 -3.90 14.21 -22.57
C VAL A 701 -4.17 12.82 -23.13
N ALA A 702 -3.56 12.48 -24.27
CA ALA A 702 -3.79 11.22 -24.97
C ALA A 702 -3.63 9.94 -24.10
N PRO A 703 -2.59 9.78 -23.27
CA PRO A 703 -2.50 8.64 -22.34
C PRO A 703 -3.71 8.51 -21.39
N ASN A 704 -4.24 9.63 -20.89
CA ASN A 704 -5.41 9.61 -20.00
C ASN A 704 -6.68 9.23 -20.75
N VAL A 705 -6.80 9.67 -22.00
CA VAL A 705 -7.91 9.32 -22.90
C VAL A 705 -7.88 7.84 -23.24
N ILE A 706 -6.71 7.29 -23.59
CA ILE A 706 -6.52 5.85 -23.84
C ILE A 706 -6.91 5.04 -22.60
N ALA A 707 -6.40 5.43 -21.44
CA ALA A 707 -6.67 4.74 -20.19
C ALA A 707 -8.15 4.69 -19.85
N ARG A 708 -8.84 5.81 -19.99
CA ARG A 708 -10.28 5.89 -19.82
C ARG A 708 -10.97 4.98 -20.83
N ALA A 709 -10.65 5.08 -22.11
CA ALA A 709 -11.36 4.33 -23.15
C ALA A 709 -11.15 2.81 -23.04
N VAL A 710 -9.91 2.34 -22.82
CA VAL A 710 -9.64 0.91 -22.62
C VAL A 710 -10.30 0.43 -21.33
N GLY A 711 -10.17 1.18 -20.24
CA GLY A 711 -10.85 0.85 -18.98
C GLY A 711 -12.37 0.77 -19.11
N GLU A 712 -12.98 1.66 -19.89
CA GLU A 712 -14.41 1.58 -20.21
C GLU A 712 -14.74 0.30 -20.98
N MET A 713 -13.92 -0.10 -21.95
CA MET A 713 -14.11 -1.37 -22.67
C MET A 713 -14.01 -2.57 -21.73
N MET A 714 -13.07 -2.56 -20.77
CA MET A 714 -12.91 -3.62 -19.77
C MET A 714 -14.13 -3.71 -18.84
N LEU A 715 -14.59 -2.57 -18.34
CA LEU A 715 -15.73 -2.52 -17.43
C LEU A 715 -17.03 -2.91 -18.13
N ARG A 716 -17.24 -2.52 -19.39
CA ARG A 716 -18.39 -2.98 -20.18
C ARG A 716 -18.39 -4.49 -20.35
N GLN A 717 -17.26 -5.08 -20.72
CA GLN A 717 -17.15 -6.53 -20.83
C GLN A 717 -17.48 -7.22 -19.50
N PHE A 718 -16.97 -6.69 -18.39
CA PHE A 718 -17.26 -7.20 -17.05
C PHE A 718 -18.75 -7.14 -16.69
N LEU A 719 -19.43 -6.04 -17.02
CA LEU A 719 -20.87 -5.89 -16.79
C LEU A 719 -21.69 -6.86 -17.67
N GLU A 720 -21.33 -6.97 -18.96
CA GLU A 720 -21.95 -7.91 -19.90
C GLU A 720 -21.82 -9.37 -19.42
N ASP A 721 -20.65 -9.75 -18.91
CA ASP A 721 -20.40 -11.10 -18.37
C ASP A 721 -21.25 -11.41 -17.12
N ARG A 722 -21.69 -10.37 -16.39
CA ARG A 722 -22.61 -10.48 -15.24
C ARG A 722 -24.09 -10.43 -15.64
N GLY A 723 -24.40 -10.26 -16.93
CA GLY A 723 -25.78 -10.20 -17.44
C GLY A 723 -26.50 -8.90 -17.09
N VAL A 724 -25.75 -7.82 -16.89
CA VAL A 724 -26.19 -6.50 -16.46
C VAL A 724 -26.12 -5.50 -17.61
#